data_AF-A2ETI9-F1
#
_entry.id   AF-A2ETI9-F1
#
_cell.length_a   1.000
_cell.length_b   1.000
_cell.length_c   1.000
_cell.angle_alpha   90.00
_cell.angle_beta   90.00
_cell.angle_gamma   90.00
#
_symmetry.space_group_name_H-M   'P 1'
#
loop_
_entity.id
_entity.type
_entity.pdbx_description
1 polymer ?
#
loop_
_entity_poly.entity_id
_entity_poly.type
_entity_poly.pdbx_seq_one_letter_code
_entity_poly.pdbx_strand_id
1 'polypeptide(L)'
;MVCNNLQDLLGDEITSGFQQANDIIRPYLNYTKPIDIPIGPNMTDLRKSDLIDVARFILSNFTGTNGPLNLNSLFNRFTNGTGLADLQSILAYFNYSQPLFFSVPIDDLKARINLSIIDLHLSGLNTWDDFTIFDPIGPYILDTHTGMKEFGFNLTFQVNVSSNGSMITTGDAYLSETADFDIALSNNKMDLKLQAASPEGAGVNFTNAQSMDLQCLETLVSSEGTGITYLLFNTSITHLSLEAQTHEMEMKIREFVNSIVKFFIDNYRPIIPTFVTGFVNNFGTVKLNELLDQQLANATCENVHDSQYEDFTLWTTAVAGGGSLLLIFIIFFIMPKERKKDDRSIDSLTYPMIESMQSLNKPLNLRNIELPTQVHKTIWEKFWRTDSEASMLMTPRLSIFTRIFMPLLILINIAVFISSNTGIGASVFAKIFMGDKHVAFPSIMDFGLINSIRDMWKAKTYALSILIAVMSCAWPYTKLIMMLTVWILPGPIMNAKRRETWLKVLDALGKWSLVDSFVMILMLIAFNFDVYFPIISGMIDAPVSVHLWVYPAYGFLTLMLSTVFSLALSHILLAIARYADNPGYSDEGEDAKKRISVIQFSEFRSLSIIIGVLLVIALGLVSYGISVDSFSFDFVGLIGYALDMLDKPHKKVYSVIDLAILLPHAAENPNQFTIRFTQALYIVVAIVVPILHIITQLILFFVPMRRKVQRAFYIAAEYLYAWNCLDVFIISILAAVLEISQFAAFMVGDKCDVINPIVKMFFSDEPLIKGHKTCFDVVTRLEKGSWILFGATLIHTIATIILSKVSERVINARQGDLVDSSVVSFVR
;
A
#
# COMPACT_ATOMS: atom_id res chain seq x y z
N MET A 1 -26.19 -37.57 72.76
CA MET A 1 -24.81 -38.08 72.88
C MET A 1 -23.96 -37.72 71.66
N VAL A 2 -24.48 -37.81 70.43
CA VAL A 2 -23.78 -37.38 69.20
C VAL A 2 -23.54 -35.86 69.14
N CYS A 3 -24.46 -35.02 69.62
CA CYS A 3 -24.28 -33.55 69.59
C CYS A 3 -23.18 -33.02 70.50
N ASN A 4 -22.95 -33.60 71.69
CA ASN A 4 -21.87 -33.14 72.58
C ASN A 4 -20.50 -33.53 72.03
N ASN A 5 -20.36 -34.75 71.47
CA ASN A 5 -19.13 -35.16 70.82
C ASN A 5 -18.85 -34.37 69.54
N LEU A 6 -19.89 -33.93 68.80
CA LEU A 6 -19.73 -33.08 67.63
C LEU A 6 -19.30 -31.66 68.00
N GLN A 7 -19.78 -31.13 69.13
CA GLN A 7 -19.42 -29.81 69.64
C GLN A 7 -17.95 -29.77 70.10
N ASP A 8 -17.47 -30.83 70.76
CA ASP A 8 -16.07 -30.96 71.16
C ASP A 8 -15.15 -31.21 69.94
N LEU A 9 -15.56 -32.07 68.98
CA LEU A 9 -14.80 -32.27 67.74
C LEU A 9 -14.74 -31.00 66.88
N LEU A 10 -15.86 -30.29 66.73
CA LEU A 10 -15.91 -29.02 66.00
C LEU A 10 -15.12 -27.95 66.74
N GLY A 11 -15.19 -27.88 68.07
CA GLY A 11 -14.44 -26.92 68.86
C GLY A 11 -12.92 -27.07 68.71
N ASP A 12 -12.41 -28.30 68.83
CA ASP A 12 -10.98 -28.59 68.73
C ASP A 12 -10.47 -28.44 67.28
N GLU A 13 -11.20 -28.94 66.29
CA GLU A 13 -10.82 -28.82 64.86
C GLU A 13 -10.93 -27.39 64.34
N ILE A 14 -11.95 -26.62 64.75
CA ILE A 14 -12.07 -25.20 64.39
C ILE A 14 -10.98 -24.38 65.09
N THR A 15 -10.67 -24.66 66.35
CA THR A 15 -9.58 -23.97 67.08
C THR A 15 -8.22 -24.28 66.45
N SER A 16 -7.97 -25.55 66.10
CA SER A 16 -6.79 -25.98 65.33
C SER A 16 -6.74 -25.29 63.97
N GLY A 17 -7.86 -25.20 63.26
CA GLY A 17 -7.99 -24.48 62.00
C GLY A 17 -7.68 -22.99 62.13
N PHE A 18 -8.17 -22.33 63.19
CA PHE A 18 -7.83 -20.93 63.47
C PHE A 18 -6.37 -20.74 63.86
N GLN A 19 -5.77 -21.68 64.59
CA GLN A 19 -4.33 -21.66 64.89
C GLN A 19 -3.50 -21.80 63.62
N GLN A 20 -3.84 -22.75 62.74
CA GLN A 20 -3.18 -22.92 61.44
C GLN A 20 -3.34 -21.68 60.56
N ALA A 21 -4.55 -21.11 60.47
CA ALA A 21 -4.80 -19.88 59.73
C ALA A 21 -3.99 -18.70 60.29
N ASN A 22 -3.92 -18.57 61.62
CA ASN A 22 -3.13 -17.54 62.27
C ASN A 22 -1.62 -17.72 62.03
N ASP A 23 -1.12 -18.94 62.09
CA ASP A 23 0.30 -19.25 61.81
C ASP A 23 0.65 -18.98 60.33
N ILE A 24 -0.29 -19.19 59.42
CA ILE A 24 -0.15 -18.84 57.99
C ILE A 24 -0.20 -17.32 57.79
N ILE A 25 -1.10 -16.59 58.47
CA ILE A 25 -1.35 -15.16 58.24
C ILE A 25 -0.28 -14.28 58.89
N ARG A 26 0.10 -14.59 60.14
CA ARG A 26 0.93 -13.74 61.01
C ARG A 26 2.29 -13.31 60.41
N PRO A 27 3.03 -14.17 59.66
CA PRO A 27 4.28 -13.76 59.01
C PRO A 27 4.11 -12.60 58.00
N TYR A 28 2.92 -12.46 57.43
CA TYR A 28 2.61 -11.49 56.39
C TYR A 28 1.94 -10.20 56.91
N LEU A 29 1.73 -10.07 58.21
CA LEU A 29 1.13 -8.86 58.80
C LEU A 29 2.14 -7.75 59.11
N ASN A 30 3.45 -8.03 58.98
CA ASN A 30 4.51 -7.06 59.23
C ASN A 30 4.86 -6.24 57.98
N TYR A 31 5.27 -4.99 58.19
CA TYR A 31 5.63 -4.01 57.16
C TYR A 31 6.45 -4.61 56.00
N THR A 32 6.00 -4.33 54.78
CA THR A 32 6.71 -4.63 53.54
C THR A 32 7.96 -3.76 53.42
N LYS A 33 9.13 -4.39 53.33
CA LYS A 33 10.37 -3.70 52.94
C LYS A 33 10.60 -3.92 51.43
N PRO A 34 11.09 -2.90 50.70
CA PRO A 34 11.56 -3.11 49.34
C PRO A 34 12.63 -4.20 49.31
N ILE A 35 12.55 -5.06 48.30
CA ILE A 35 13.57 -6.07 48.00
C ILE A 35 14.73 -5.35 47.33
N ASP A 36 15.92 -5.47 47.90
CA ASP A 36 17.14 -4.94 47.32
C ASP A 36 17.68 -5.95 46.29
N ILE A 37 17.75 -5.52 45.04
CA ILE A 37 18.25 -6.34 43.92
C ILE A 37 19.55 -5.68 43.44
N PRO A 38 20.71 -6.33 43.61
CA PRO A 38 21.99 -5.73 43.25
C PRO A 38 22.07 -5.53 41.74
N ILE A 39 22.54 -4.36 41.32
CA ILE A 39 22.70 -4.01 39.90
C ILE A 39 24.13 -4.29 39.47
N GLY A 40 24.29 -5.01 38.37
CA GLY A 40 25.60 -5.29 37.78
C GLY A 40 26.32 -4.03 37.28
N PRO A 41 27.64 -4.08 37.08
CA PRO A 41 28.38 -2.98 36.47
C PRO A 41 27.96 -2.76 35.01
N ASN A 42 28.02 -1.52 34.52
CA ASN A 42 27.77 -1.12 33.11
C ASN A 42 26.33 -1.40 32.61
N MET A 43 25.33 -0.89 33.34
CA MET A 43 23.92 -0.90 32.91
C MET A 43 23.49 0.45 32.34
N THR A 44 22.55 0.44 31.40
CA THR A 44 22.01 1.65 30.75
C THR A 44 20.99 2.38 31.62
N ASP A 45 21.01 3.72 31.57
CA ASP A 45 20.01 4.56 32.21
C ASP A 45 18.71 4.56 31.40
N LEU A 46 17.67 3.93 31.94
CA LEU A 46 16.36 3.78 31.28
C LEU A 46 15.69 5.12 30.99
N ARG A 47 16.03 6.20 31.70
CA ARG A 47 15.47 7.53 31.44
C ARG A 47 15.95 8.13 30.11
N LYS A 48 17.01 7.56 29.53
CA LYS A 48 17.54 7.88 28.20
C LYS A 48 17.05 6.91 27.12
N SER A 49 16.17 5.96 27.46
CA SER A 49 15.66 4.98 26.51
C SER A 49 14.48 5.53 25.73
N ASP A 50 14.65 5.63 24.41
CA ASP A 50 13.61 6.02 23.45
C ASP A 50 12.36 5.14 23.55
N LEU A 51 12.53 3.83 23.74
CA LEU A 51 11.43 2.86 23.84
C LEU A 51 10.61 3.04 25.12
N ILE A 52 11.27 3.29 26.25
CA ILE A 52 10.59 3.55 27.51
C ILE A 52 9.82 4.87 27.45
N ASP A 53 10.37 5.88 26.78
CA ASP A 53 9.68 7.17 26.62
C ASP A 53 8.40 7.05 25.77
N VAL A 54 8.47 6.30 24.66
CA VAL A 54 7.27 5.99 23.85
C VAL A 54 6.27 5.16 24.63
N ALA A 55 6.72 4.13 25.36
CA ALA A 55 5.84 3.30 26.18
C ALA A 55 5.15 4.15 27.26
N ARG A 56 5.90 5.03 27.95
CA ARG A 56 5.36 5.99 28.91
C ARG A 56 4.34 6.92 28.25
N PHE A 57 4.62 7.43 27.05
CA PHE A 57 3.67 8.26 26.33
C PHE A 57 2.37 7.53 26.04
N ILE A 58 2.45 6.34 25.44
CA ILE A 58 1.27 5.57 25.04
C ILE A 58 0.48 5.12 26.27
N LEU A 59 1.15 4.60 27.31
CA LEU A 59 0.49 3.93 28.44
C LEU A 59 0.12 4.88 29.60
N SER A 60 0.82 6.02 29.74
CA SER A 60 0.56 6.98 30.83
C SER A 60 -0.04 8.28 30.30
N ASN A 61 0.60 8.94 29.33
CA ASN A 61 0.14 10.27 28.91
C ASN A 61 -1.06 10.19 27.97
N PHE A 62 -1.12 9.18 27.09
CA PHE A 62 -2.16 9.04 26.09
C PHE A 62 -3.42 8.36 26.66
N THR A 63 -3.25 7.29 27.44
CA THR A 63 -4.36 6.52 28.06
C THR A 63 -4.67 6.89 29.51
N GLY A 64 -3.79 7.65 30.19
CA GLY A 64 -3.99 8.01 31.60
C GLY A 64 -5.15 8.97 31.83
N THR A 65 -5.35 9.35 33.09
CA THR A 65 -6.54 10.08 33.56
C THR A 65 -6.73 11.46 32.94
N ASN A 66 -5.68 12.07 32.38
CA ASN A 66 -5.75 13.35 31.66
C ASN A 66 -5.49 13.23 30.15
N GLY A 67 -5.31 12.00 29.65
CA GLY A 67 -4.98 11.73 28.25
C GLY A 67 -6.17 11.82 27.30
N PRO A 68 -5.93 11.99 26.00
CA PRO A 68 -6.97 12.01 24.97
C PRO A 68 -7.77 10.69 24.90
N LEU A 69 -7.16 9.54 25.23
CA LEU A 69 -7.84 8.24 25.37
C LEU A 69 -7.92 7.80 26.84
N ASN A 70 -8.34 8.72 27.72
CA ASN A 70 -8.56 8.43 29.14
C ASN A 70 -9.44 7.18 29.35
N LEU A 71 -8.95 6.23 30.17
CA LEU A 71 -9.65 5.01 30.55
C LEU A 71 -11.07 5.26 31.09
N ASN A 72 -11.29 6.31 31.89
CA ASN A 72 -12.64 6.63 32.38
C ASN A 72 -13.59 6.98 31.22
N SER A 73 -13.11 7.72 30.22
CA SER A 73 -13.88 8.02 29.02
C SER A 73 -14.18 6.76 28.21
N LEU A 74 -13.19 5.86 28.08
CA LEU A 74 -13.36 4.57 27.40
C LEU A 74 -14.37 3.66 28.11
N PHE A 75 -14.24 3.46 29.42
CA PHE A 75 -15.18 2.66 30.19
C PHE A 75 -16.58 3.28 30.23
N ASN A 76 -16.70 4.60 30.37
CA ASN A 76 -18.00 5.29 30.25
C ASN A 76 -18.62 5.04 28.87
N ARG A 77 -17.82 5.06 27.81
CA ARG A 77 -18.30 4.77 26.45
C ARG A 77 -18.71 3.31 26.29
N PHE A 78 -17.93 2.37 26.83
CA PHE A 78 -18.20 0.94 26.73
C PHE A 78 -19.42 0.50 27.56
N THR A 79 -19.68 1.19 28.67
CA THR A 79 -20.75 0.86 29.64
C THR A 79 -21.93 1.81 29.56
N ASN A 80 -22.00 2.68 28.54
CA ASN A 80 -23.04 3.70 28.37
C ASN A 80 -23.23 4.62 29.60
N GLY A 81 -22.11 4.96 30.25
CA GLY A 81 -22.03 5.84 31.42
C GLY A 81 -22.28 5.17 32.76
N THR A 82 -22.54 3.85 32.79
CA THR A 82 -22.86 3.13 34.04
C THR A 82 -21.63 2.71 34.82
N GLY A 83 -20.48 2.52 34.17
CA GLY A 83 -19.27 1.99 34.78
C GLY A 83 -19.35 0.49 35.13
N LEU A 84 -20.40 -0.21 34.67
CA LEU A 84 -20.64 -1.63 34.93
C LEU A 84 -20.33 -2.44 33.66
N ALA A 85 -19.35 -3.35 33.77
CA ALA A 85 -18.98 -4.30 32.73
C ALA A 85 -19.43 -5.71 33.15
N ASP A 86 -20.27 -6.30 32.32
CA ASP A 86 -20.82 -7.65 32.53
C ASP A 86 -20.11 -8.66 31.61
N LEU A 87 -19.70 -9.79 32.19
CA LEU A 87 -19.05 -10.89 31.50
C LEU A 87 -19.92 -11.48 30.40
N GLN A 88 -21.24 -11.57 30.57
CA GLN A 88 -22.12 -12.11 29.54
C GLN A 88 -22.11 -11.21 28.29
N SER A 89 -22.07 -9.89 28.49
CA SER A 89 -21.90 -8.90 27.44
C SER A 89 -20.54 -9.01 26.72
N ILE A 90 -19.46 -9.32 27.46
CA ILE A 90 -18.11 -9.52 26.90
C ILE A 90 -17.97 -10.88 26.20
N LEU A 91 -18.55 -11.96 26.74
CA LEU A 91 -18.52 -13.30 26.14
C LEU A 91 -19.37 -13.35 24.87
N ALA A 92 -20.51 -12.65 24.85
CA ALA A 92 -21.30 -12.45 23.64
C ALA A 92 -20.52 -11.77 22.51
N TYR A 93 -19.60 -10.85 22.85
CA TYR A 93 -18.70 -10.22 21.88
C TYR A 93 -17.74 -11.22 21.21
N PHE A 94 -17.21 -12.20 21.97
CA PHE A 94 -16.30 -13.24 21.45
C PHE A 94 -17.03 -14.49 20.91
N ASN A 95 -18.36 -14.45 20.77
CA ASN A 95 -19.17 -15.58 20.32
C ASN A 95 -19.01 -16.83 21.22
N TYR A 96 -18.61 -16.63 22.48
CA TYR A 96 -18.43 -17.69 23.46
C TYR A 96 -19.73 -17.81 24.25
N SER A 97 -20.46 -18.90 24.00
CA SER A 97 -21.78 -19.15 24.62
C SER A 97 -21.71 -20.13 25.78
N GLN A 98 -20.53 -20.70 26.06
CA GLN A 98 -20.37 -21.66 27.15
C GLN A 98 -19.86 -20.98 28.42
N PRO A 99 -20.42 -21.30 29.59
CA PRO A 99 -19.91 -20.83 30.87
C PRO A 99 -18.45 -21.31 31.03
N LEU A 100 -17.60 -20.46 31.61
CA LEU A 100 -16.22 -20.84 31.92
C LEU A 100 -16.23 -21.98 32.94
N PHE A 101 -15.68 -23.13 32.55
CA PHE A 101 -15.70 -24.36 33.31
C PHE A 101 -14.30 -24.78 33.73
N PHE A 102 -14.11 -25.01 35.03
CA PHE A 102 -12.88 -25.50 35.62
C PHE A 102 -13.14 -26.81 36.36
N SER A 103 -12.31 -27.85 36.15
CA SER A 103 -12.43 -29.13 36.86
C SER A 103 -11.17 -29.39 37.68
N VAL A 104 -11.32 -29.41 38.99
CA VAL A 104 -10.24 -29.68 39.96
C VAL A 104 -10.41 -31.10 40.50
N PRO A 105 -9.45 -32.01 40.27
CA PRO A 105 -9.46 -33.33 40.89
C PRO A 105 -9.09 -33.24 42.38
N ILE A 106 -9.78 -34.00 43.23
CA ILE A 106 -9.41 -34.27 44.62
C ILE A 106 -9.01 -35.75 44.68
N ASP A 107 -7.69 -35.99 44.66
CA ASP A 107 -7.12 -37.32 44.54
C ASP A 107 -7.46 -38.21 45.74
N ASP A 108 -7.46 -37.65 46.96
CA ASP A 108 -7.74 -38.37 48.21
C ASP A 108 -9.16 -38.92 48.31
N LEU A 109 -10.13 -38.24 47.66
CA LEU A 109 -11.55 -38.60 47.67
C LEU A 109 -12.01 -39.24 46.35
N LYS A 110 -11.12 -39.43 45.37
CA LYS A 110 -11.47 -39.84 44.00
C LYS A 110 -12.65 -39.03 43.43
N ALA A 111 -12.64 -37.72 43.69
CA ALA A 111 -13.71 -36.81 43.32
C ALA A 111 -13.18 -35.71 42.38
N ARG A 112 -14.07 -35.07 41.64
CA ARG A 112 -13.79 -33.87 40.84
C ARG A 112 -14.77 -32.79 41.25
N ILE A 113 -14.24 -31.62 41.59
CA ILE A 113 -15.00 -30.38 41.74
C ILE A 113 -15.03 -29.70 40.38
N ASN A 114 -16.23 -29.47 39.88
CA ASN A 114 -16.50 -28.77 38.64
C ASN A 114 -17.07 -27.39 38.98
N LEU A 115 -16.33 -26.34 38.67
CA LEU A 115 -16.69 -24.94 38.87
C LEU A 115 -17.15 -24.34 37.54
N SER A 116 -18.39 -23.86 37.47
CA SER A 116 -18.94 -23.15 36.32
C SER A 116 -19.22 -21.70 36.71
N ILE A 117 -18.61 -20.73 36.03
CA ILE A 117 -18.95 -19.31 36.22
C ILE A 117 -20.24 -19.01 35.45
N ILE A 118 -21.28 -18.58 36.16
CA ILE A 118 -22.59 -18.23 35.59
C ILE A 118 -22.60 -16.77 35.17
N ASP A 119 -22.17 -15.87 36.06
CA ASP A 119 -22.22 -14.43 35.84
C ASP A 119 -21.04 -13.72 36.52
N LEU A 120 -20.58 -12.61 35.95
CA LEU A 120 -19.52 -11.77 36.53
C LEU A 120 -19.74 -10.31 36.17
N HIS A 121 -19.98 -9.48 37.18
CA HIS A 121 -20.19 -8.05 37.06
C HIS A 121 -19.02 -7.31 37.71
N LEU A 122 -18.38 -6.45 36.92
CA LEU A 122 -17.35 -5.52 37.37
C LEU A 122 -17.93 -4.11 37.41
N SER A 123 -17.84 -3.41 38.52
CA SER A 123 -18.33 -2.04 38.67
C SER A 123 -17.22 -1.09 39.14
N GLY A 124 -17.36 0.19 38.82
CA GLY A 124 -16.41 1.23 39.21
C GLY A 124 -15.19 1.37 38.30
N LEU A 125 -15.17 0.65 37.16
CA LEU A 125 -14.09 0.70 36.15
C LEU A 125 -13.90 2.09 35.51
N ASN A 126 -14.84 3.01 35.71
CA ASN A 126 -14.79 4.40 35.26
C ASN A 126 -14.36 5.40 36.36
N THR A 127 -13.80 4.89 37.47
CA THR A 127 -13.41 5.71 38.64
C THR A 127 -11.91 5.80 38.87
N TRP A 128 -11.11 5.61 37.82
CA TRP A 128 -9.65 5.78 37.91
C TRP A 128 -9.30 7.23 38.26
N ASP A 129 -8.59 7.44 39.35
CA ASP A 129 -8.05 8.75 39.74
C ASP A 129 -6.57 8.88 39.47
N ASP A 130 -5.88 7.75 39.34
CA ASP A 130 -4.46 7.67 39.03
C ASP A 130 -4.17 6.49 38.09
N PHE A 131 -3.35 6.69 37.07
CA PHE A 131 -2.97 5.62 36.14
C PHE A 131 -1.70 5.99 35.39
N THR A 132 -0.60 5.40 35.84
CA THR A 132 0.73 5.61 35.27
C THR A 132 1.43 4.26 35.14
N ILE A 133 1.99 3.98 33.97
CA ILE A 133 2.74 2.76 33.68
C ILE A 133 4.15 3.14 33.17
N PHE A 134 5.16 2.48 33.75
CA PHE A 134 6.57 2.60 33.36
C PHE A 134 7.14 4.03 33.46
N ASP A 135 6.79 4.77 34.51
CA ASP A 135 7.39 6.08 34.81
C ASP A 135 8.80 5.91 35.42
N PRO A 136 9.88 6.38 34.78
CA PRO A 136 11.22 6.12 35.27
C PRO A 136 11.60 7.11 36.39
N ILE A 137 11.51 6.66 37.64
CA ILE A 137 11.83 7.47 38.85
C ILE A 137 13.34 7.52 39.17
N GLY A 138 14.12 6.61 38.59
CA GLY A 138 15.56 6.54 38.73
C GLY A 138 16.21 5.93 37.49
N PRO A 139 17.53 5.70 37.49
CA PRO A 139 18.23 5.17 36.31
C PRO A 139 17.76 3.79 35.87
N TYR A 140 17.27 2.97 36.81
CA TYR A 140 16.93 1.57 36.57
C TYR A 140 15.54 1.17 37.10
N ILE A 141 14.81 2.10 37.73
CA ILE A 141 13.54 1.81 38.39
C ILE A 141 12.40 2.46 37.60
N LEU A 142 11.48 1.61 37.15
CA LEU A 142 10.22 1.95 36.52
C LEU A 142 9.09 1.82 37.54
N ASP A 143 8.40 2.92 37.76
CA ASP A 143 7.25 3.04 38.65
C ASP A 143 5.96 2.86 37.84
N THR A 144 5.10 1.97 38.30
CA THR A 144 3.77 1.75 37.76
C THR A 144 2.81 1.85 38.93
N HIS A 145 1.94 2.84 38.91
CA HIS A 145 0.93 3.03 39.94
C HIS A 145 -0.44 3.25 39.35
N THR A 146 -1.44 2.65 39.98
CA THR A 146 -2.83 2.80 39.55
C THR A 146 -3.72 3.03 40.76
N GLY A 147 -4.71 3.88 40.59
CA GLY A 147 -5.65 4.29 41.62
C GLY A 147 -7.08 4.24 41.10
N MET A 148 -7.95 3.56 41.84
CA MET A 148 -9.38 3.46 41.55
C MET A 148 -10.19 3.71 42.83
N LYS A 149 -11.12 4.66 42.78
CA LYS A 149 -11.90 5.06 43.96
C LYS A 149 -12.81 3.95 44.45
N GLU A 150 -13.51 3.30 43.53
CA GLU A 150 -14.47 2.24 43.81
C GLU A 150 -14.27 1.09 42.83
N PHE A 151 -14.22 -0.14 43.32
CA PHE A 151 -14.18 -1.34 42.49
C PHE A 151 -15.11 -2.38 43.09
N GLY A 152 -16.11 -2.80 42.33
CA GLY A 152 -16.99 -3.90 42.71
C GLY A 152 -16.76 -5.11 41.82
N PHE A 153 -16.72 -6.28 42.43
CA PHE A 153 -16.63 -7.57 41.78
C PHE A 153 -17.75 -8.45 42.32
N ASN A 154 -18.72 -8.79 41.47
CA ASN A 154 -19.81 -9.69 41.80
C ASN A 154 -19.71 -10.90 40.86
N LEU A 155 -19.57 -12.09 41.43
CA LEU A 155 -19.39 -13.35 40.72
C LEU A 155 -20.45 -14.35 41.18
N THR A 156 -21.28 -14.82 40.25
CA THR A 156 -22.17 -15.97 40.48
C THR A 156 -21.54 -17.21 39.86
N PHE A 157 -21.32 -18.25 40.65
CA PHE A 157 -20.71 -19.50 40.18
C PHE A 157 -21.44 -20.73 40.73
N GLN A 158 -21.41 -21.82 39.98
CA GLN A 158 -21.94 -23.12 40.34
C GLN A 158 -20.82 -24.11 40.63
N VAL A 159 -20.91 -24.80 41.76
CA VAL A 159 -20.00 -25.85 42.18
C VAL A 159 -20.71 -27.20 42.08
N ASN A 160 -20.17 -28.11 41.27
CA ASN A 160 -20.69 -29.46 41.09
C ASN A 160 -19.63 -30.49 41.54
N VAL A 161 -19.95 -31.37 42.47
CA VAL A 161 -19.02 -32.41 42.94
C VAL A 161 -19.41 -33.77 42.37
N SER A 162 -18.48 -34.43 41.67
CA SER A 162 -18.68 -35.75 41.07
C SER A 162 -17.62 -36.75 41.56
N SER A 163 -17.98 -38.03 41.71
CA SER A 163 -17.02 -39.10 42.01
C SER A 163 -17.24 -40.27 41.04
N ASN A 164 -16.16 -40.82 40.49
CA ASN A 164 -16.18 -41.87 39.44
C ASN A 164 -17.10 -41.58 38.23
N GLY A 165 -17.24 -40.31 37.83
CA GLY A 165 -17.95 -39.93 36.60
C GLY A 165 -19.48 -39.91 36.69
N SER A 166 -20.06 -40.24 37.84
CA SER A 166 -21.47 -40.00 38.17
C SER A 166 -21.57 -38.94 39.28
N MET A 167 -22.55 -38.03 39.19
CA MET A 167 -22.83 -37.08 40.27
C MET A 167 -23.11 -37.86 41.56
N ILE A 168 -22.48 -37.46 42.67
CA ILE A 168 -22.64 -38.14 43.96
C ILE A 168 -24.08 -37.91 44.41
N THR A 169 -24.88 -38.97 44.46
CA THR A 169 -26.25 -38.95 44.98
C THR A 169 -26.25 -39.39 46.44
N THR A 170 -26.36 -38.45 47.37
CA THR A 170 -26.54 -38.75 48.80
C THR A 170 -27.99 -38.54 49.17
N GLY A 171 -28.86 -39.52 48.85
CA GLY A 171 -30.28 -39.52 49.25
C GLY A 171 -31.05 -38.28 48.79
N ASP A 172 -31.76 -38.38 47.66
CA ASP A 172 -32.64 -37.36 47.07
C ASP A 172 -32.03 -35.98 46.70
N ALA A 173 -30.74 -35.69 47.00
CA ALA A 173 -30.08 -34.45 46.61
C ALA A 173 -28.80 -34.67 45.77
N TYR A 174 -28.61 -33.83 44.74
CA TYR A 174 -27.38 -33.73 43.95
C TYR A 174 -26.43 -32.72 44.62
N LEU A 175 -25.12 -33.00 44.74
CA LEU A 175 -24.13 -32.02 45.22
C LEU A 175 -23.79 -31.00 44.12
N SER A 176 -24.77 -30.15 43.80
CA SER A 176 -24.68 -29.01 42.89
C SER A 176 -25.18 -27.77 43.62
N GLU A 177 -24.32 -26.77 43.83
CA GLU A 177 -24.67 -25.55 44.57
C GLU A 177 -24.31 -24.32 43.76
N THR A 178 -25.20 -23.32 43.75
CA THR A 178 -24.89 -22.00 43.19
C THR A 178 -24.59 -21.02 44.32
N ALA A 179 -23.51 -20.24 44.18
CA ALA A 179 -23.11 -19.25 45.16
C ALA A 179 -22.80 -17.91 44.48
N ASP A 180 -23.14 -16.83 45.18
CA ASP A 180 -22.75 -15.46 44.84
C ASP A 180 -21.59 -15.04 45.71
N PHE A 181 -20.62 -14.40 45.09
CA PHE A 181 -19.48 -13.81 45.73
C PHE A 181 -19.39 -12.34 45.37
N ASP A 182 -19.62 -11.48 46.36
CA ASP A 182 -19.60 -10.03 46.22
C ASP A 182 -18.44 -9.43 46.99
N ILE A 183 -17.60 -8.67 46.29
CA ILE A 183 -16.62 -7.78 46.90
C ILE A 183 -16.87 -6.36 46.43
N ALA A 184 -16.97 -5.43 47.37
CA ALA A 184 -16.83 -4.00 47.09
C ALA A 184 -15.58 -3.47 47.78
N LEU A 185 -14.74 -2.79 47.02
CA LEU A 185 -13.49 -2.20 47.46
C LEU A 185 -13.52 -0.68 47.24
N SER A 186 -12.89 0.05 48.15
CA SER A 186 -12.71 1.50 48.08
C SER A 186 -11.27 1.91 48.30
N ASN A 187 -10.89 3.08 47.79
CA ASN A 187 -9.53 3.64 47.87
C ASN A 187 -8.48 2.62 47.43
N ASN A 188 -8.69 2.02 46.25
CA ASN A 188 -7.82 0.99 45.71
C ASN A 188 -6.61 1.64 45.06
N LYS A 189 -5.42 1.31 45.56
CA LYS A 189 -4.14 1.71 44.97
C LYS A 189 -3.25 0.51 44.82
N MET A 190 -2.63 0.39 43.67
CA MET A 190 -1.58 -0.58 43.39
C MET A 190 -0.32 0.18 43.01
N ASP A 191 0.77 -0.04 43.74
CA ASP A 191 2.09 0.51 43.44
C ASP A 191 3.05 -0.64 43.12
N LEU A 192 3.66 -0.62 41.94
CA LEU A 192 4.61 -1.60 41.44
C LEU A 192 5.91 -0.87 41.03
N LYS A 193 7.03 -1.26 41.62
CA LYS A 193 8.36 -0.79 41.19
C LYS A 193 9.14 -1.94 40.58
N LEU A 194 9.31 -1.86 39.27
CA LEU A 194 10.13 -2.78 38.50
C LEU A 194 11.53 -2.18 38.37
N GLN A 195 12.54 -2.90 38.84
CA GLN A 195 13.92 -2.61 38.47
C GLN A 195 14.24 -3.39 37.20
N ALA A 196 14.70 -2.71 36.15
CA ALA A 196 15.12 -3.34 34.90
C ALA A 196 16.57 -2.95 34.61
N ALA A 197 17.45 -3.95 34.58
CA ALA A 197 18.85 -3.77 34.27
C ALA A 197 19.10 -4.18 32.81
N SER A 198 19.39 -3.22 31.94
CA SER A 198 19.73 -3.48 30.54
C SER A 198 21.22 -3.22 30.32
N PRO A 199 22.01 -4.23 29.89
CA PRO A 199 23.45 -4.06 29.67
C PRO A 199 23.77 -2.96 28.65
N GLU A 200 24.86 -2.23 28.87
CA GLU A 200 25.29 -1.19 27.93
C GLU A 200 25.60 -1.77 26.54
N GLY A 201 24.96 -1.21 25.50
CA GLY A 201 25.08 -1.70 24.13
C GLY A 201 24.22 -2.92 23.78
N ALA A 202 23.36 -3.38 24.70
CA ALA A 202 22.41 -4.46 24.41
C ALA A 202 21.51 -4.10 23.21
N GLY A 203 21.33 -5.06 22.30
CA GLY A 203 20.50 -4.88 21.11
C GLY A 203 21.08 -3.97 20.03
N VAL A 204 22.20 -3.27 20.23
CA VAL A 204 22.77 -2.35 19.21
C VAL A 204 23.10 -3.11 17.92
N ASN A 205 23.70 -4.28 18.03
CA ASN A 205 24.13 -5.12 16.90
C ASN A 205 23.04 -6.04 16.32
N PHE A 206 21.79 -5.94 16.79
CA PHE A 206 20.72 -6.78 16.25
C PHE A 206 20.41 -6.43 14.79
N THR A 207 20.22 -7.47 13.99
CA THR A 207 19.63 -7.36 12.64
C THR A 207 18.17 -6.91 12.74
N ASN A 208 17.56 -6.54 11.61
CA ASN A 208 16.16 -6.16 11.59
C ASN A 208 15.26 -7.32 12.01
N ALA A 209 15.58 -8.55 11.55
CA ALA A 209 14.88 -9.76 11.95
C ALA A 209 14.99 -10.05 13.44
N GLN A 210 16.19 -9.92 14.04
CA GLN A 210 16.38 -10.12 15.48
C GLN A 210 15.65 -9.08 16.33
N SER A 211 15.53 -7.85 15.84
CA SER A 211 14.82 -6.77 16.55
C SER A 211 13.31 -7.00 16.63
N MET A 212 12.78 -7.94 15.85
CA MET A 212 11.37 -8.33 15.82
C MET A 212 11.09 -9.68 16.49
N ASP A 213 12.14 -10.41 16.87
CA ASP A 213 12.02 -11.72 17.48
C ASP A 213 11.87 -11.62 19.00
N LEU A 214 10.85 -12.28 19.56
CA LEU A 214 10.51 -12.16 20.98
C LEU A 214 11.65 -12.68 21.87
N GLN A 215 12.31 -13.78 21.48
CA GLN A 215 13.41 -14.35 22.27
C GLN A 215 14.63 -13.42 22.28
N CYS A 216 14.92 -12.76 21.16
CA CYS A 216 15.96 -11.73 21.12
C CYS A 216 15.60 -10.49 21.96
N LEU A 217 14.35 -10.05 21.98
CA LEU A 217 13.91 -8.94 22.83
C LEU A 217 14.05 -9.24 24.32
N GLU A 218 13.83 -10.48 24.75
CA GLU A 218 14.06 -10.91 26.14
C GLU A 218 15.52 -10.70 26.58
N THR A 219 16.49 -10.86 25.67
CA THR A 219 17.92 -10.65 25.98
C THR A 219 18.33 -9.18 26.15
N LEU A 220 17.44 -8.21 25.86
CA LEU A 220 17.71 -6.80 26.10
C LEU A 220 17.78 -6.46 27.59
N VAL A 221 17.21 -7.32 28.44
CA VAL A 221 17.16 -7.17 29.87
C VAL A 221 17.97 -8.29 30.51
N SER A 222 18.88 -7.93 31.41
CA SER A 222 19.73 -8.87 32.13
C SER A 222 18.94 -9.59 33.22
N SER A 223 19.23 -10.87 33.43
CA SER A 223 18.76 -11.61 34.61
C SER A 223 19.39 -11.04 35.89
N GLU A 224 20.66 -10.61 35.82
CA GLU A 224 21.33 -9.89 36.91
C GLU A 224 20.84 -8.44 37.01
N GLY A 225 20.12 -8.12 38.09
CA GLY A 225 19.69 -6.75 38.41
C GLY A 225 18.25 -6.42 38.01
N THR A 226 17.53 -7.33 37.36
CA THR A 226 16.12 -7.14 36.98
C THR A 226 15.19 -7.85 37.95
N GLY A 227 14.12 -7.18 38.37
CA GLY A 227 13.07 -7.80 39.15
C GLY A 227 12.14 -6.78 39.81
N ILE A 228 11.10 -7.30 40.43
CA ILE A 228 10.13 -6.52 41.17
C ILE A 228 10.72 -6.21 42.55
N THR A 229 10.99 -4.93 42.80
CA THR A 229 11.56 -4.46 44.07
C THR A 229 10.48 -4.13 45.11
N TYR A 230 9.30 -3.75 44.64
CA TYR A 230 8.21 -3.30 45.48
C TYR A 230 6.88 -3.59 44.80
N LEU A 231 5.95 -4.23 45.52
CA LEU A 231 4.56 -4.40 45.08
C LEU A 231 3.64 -4.20 46.28
N LEU A 232 2.84 -3.14 46.25
CA LEU A 232 1.93 -2.75 47.32
C LEU A 232 0.49 -2.68 46.81
N PHE A 233 -0.44 -3.27 47.56
CA PHE A 233 -1.88 -3.17 47.32
C PHE A 233 -2.57 -2.48 48.49
N ASN A 234 -2.78 -1.18 48.40
CA ASN A 234 -3.52 -0.45 49.42
C ASN A 234 -5.01 -0.42 49.03
N THR A 235 -5.83 -1.25 49.68
CA THR A 235 -7.27 -1.36 49.40
C THR A 235 -8.06 -1.40 50.70
N SER A 236 -9.28 -0.86 50.68
CA SER A 236 -10.22 -0.98 51.79
C SER A 236 -11.46 -1.74 51.35
N ILE A 237 -11.70 -2.90 51.97
CA ILE A 237 -12.89 -3.71 51.71
C ILE A 237 -14.09 -3.03 52.37
N THR A 238 -15.07 -2.57 51.59
CA THR A 238 -16.34 -1.96 52.05
C THR A 238 -17.46 -2.98 52.21
N HIS A 239 -17.44 -4.02 51.40
CA HIS A 239 -18.36 -5.14 51.45
C HIS A 239 -17.65 -6.42 51.00
N LEU A 240 -17.93 -7.52 51.68
CA LEU A 240 -17.48 -8.85 51.29
C LEU A 240 -18.54 -9.84 51.74
N SER A 241 -19.13 -10.59 50.82
CA SER A 241 -20.09 -11.65 51.13
C SER A 241 -19.91 -12.84 50.20
N LEU A 242 -20.21 -14.01 50.73
CA LEU A 242 -20.33 -15.25 49.98
C LEU A 242 -21.63 -15.90 50.43
N GLU A 243 -22.62 -15.98 49.54
CA GLU A 243 -23.96 -16.46 49.84
C GLU A 243 -24.34 -17.62 48.92
N ALA A 244 -24.72 -18.76 49.50
CA ALA A 244 -25.24 -19.89 48.74
C ALA A 244 -26.74 -19.70 48.42
N GLN A 245 -27.12 -19.79 47.14
CA GLN A 245 -28.45 -19.43 46.63
C GLN A 245 -29.47 -20.59 46.66
N THR A 246 -29.04 -21.85 46.60
CA THR A 246 -29.94 -22.96 46.22
C THR A 246 -30.84 -23.46 47.36
N HIS A 247 -32.03 -23.96 46.99
CA HIS A 247 -33.06 -24.49 47.90
C HIS A 247 -32.85 -25.97 48.28
N GLU A 248 -31.81 -26.63 47.74
CA GLU A 248 -31.58 -28.08 47.90
C GLU A 248 -30.68 -28.44 49.11
N MET A 249 -29.93 -27.48 49.67
CA MET A 249 -29.27 -27.68 50.96
C MET A 249 -30.32 -27.74 52.10
N GLU A 250 -30.15 -28.67 53.04
CA GLU A 250 -30.87 -28.60 54.32
C GLU A 250 -30.61 -27.21 54.92
N MET A 251 -31.67 -26.43 55.17
CA MET A 251 -31.63 -25.02 55.59
C MET A 251 -30.55 -24.70 56.64
N LYS A 252 -30.29 -25.65 57.53
CA LYS A 252 -29.31 -25.58 58.62
C LYS A 252 -27.85 -25.62 58.15
N ILE A 253 -27.51 -26.37 57.10
CA ILE A 253 -26.14 -26.45 56.56
C ILE A 253 -25.79 -25.13 55.87
N ARG A 254 -26.74 -24.57 55.11
CA ARG A 254 -26.58 -23.24 54.51
C ARG A 254 -26.41 -22.15 55.56
N GLU A 255 -27.26 -22.14 56.59
CA GLU A 255 -27.13 -21.20 57.71
C GLU A 255 -25.78 -21.35 58.43
N PHE A 256 -25.30 -22.59 58.61
CA PHE A 256 -24.01 -22.87 59.22
C PHE A 256 -22.83 -22.36 58.38
N VAL A 257 -22.79 -22.69 57.08
CA VAL A 257 -21.74 -22.24 56.16
C VAL A 257 -21.74 -20.71 56.03
N ASN A 258 -22.90 -20.10 55.79
CA ASN A 258 -23.02 -18.65 55.70
C ASN A 258 -22.61 -17.98 57.03
N SER A 259 -22.95 -18.57 58.18
CA SER A 259 -22.55 -18.02 59.49
C SER A 259 -21.06 -18.12 59.75
N ILE A 260 -20.41 -19.22 59.37
CA ILE A 260 -18.94 -19.38 59.50
C ILE A 260 -18.23 -18.40 58.58
N VAL A 261 -18.64 -18.33 57.32
CA VAL A 261 -18.02 -17.45 56.33
C VAL A 261 -18.22 -15.99 56.73
N LYS A 262 -19.43 -15.61 57.16
CA LYS A 262 -19.71 -14.27 57.69
C LYS A 262 -18.90 -13.97 58.95
N PHE A 263 -18.80 -14.91 59.89
CA PHE A 263 -17.95 -14.76 61.08
C PHE A 263 -16.49 -14.53 60.69
N PHE A 264 -15.95 -15.29 59.73
CA PHE A 264 -14.58 -15.12 59.28
C PHE A 264 -14.38 -13.76 58.58
N ILE A 265 -15.25 -13.43 57.64
CA ILE A 265 -15.21 -12.16 56.90
C ILE A 265 -15.30 -10.98 57.88
N ASP A 266 -16.30 -10.92 58.76
CA ASP A 266 -16.52 -9.78 59.64
C ASP A 266 -15.36 -9.56 60.63
N ASN A 267 -14.76 -10.64 61.15
CA ASN A 267 -13.65 -10.55 62.10
C ASN A 267 -12.31 -10.23 61.44
N TYR A 268 -12.05 -10.76 60.22
CA TYR A 268 -10.75 -10.61 59.56
C TYR A 268 -10.72 -9.52 58.48
N ARG A 269 -11.87 -8.99 58.05
CA ARG A 269 -11.98 -7.94 57.01
C ARG A 269 -11.02 -6.76 57.17
N PRO A 270 -10.75 -6.21 58.38
CA PRO A 270 -9.77 -5.13 58.55
C PRO A 270 -8.33 -5.56 58.27
N ILE A 271 -8.02 -6.85 58.41
CA ILE A 271 -6.68 -7.45 58.31
C ILE A 271 -6.42 -8.00 56.90
N ILE A 272 -7.47 -8.40 56.17
CA ILE A 272 -7.35 -8.99 54.81
C ILE A 272 -6.48 -8.12 53.88
N PRO A 273 -6.65 -6.79 53.77
CA PRO A 273 -5.80 -5.98 52.89
C PRO A 273 -4.31 -6.00 53.27
N THR A 274 -4.01 -5.92 54.58
CA THR A 274 -2.63 -5.99 55.09
C THR A 274 -2.03 -7.36 54.83
N PHE A 275 -2.80 -8.43 55.04
CA PHE A 275 -2.38 -9.80 54.73
C PHE A 275 -2.10 -9.98 53.24
N VAL A 276 -3.02 -9.60 52.35
CA VAL A 276 -2.84 -9.71 50.89
C VAL A 276 -1.58 -8.96 50.44
N THR A 277 -1.39 -7.74 50.95
CA THR A 277 -0.20 -6.94 50.66
C THR A 277 1.08 -7.65 51.10
N GLY A 278 1.14 -8.12 52.34
CA GLY A 278 2.32 -8.81 52.84
C GLY A 278 2.56 -10.17 52.18
N PHE A 279 1.50 -10.90 51.85
CA PHE A 279 1.57 -12.17 51.13
C PHE A 279 2.14 -11.96 49.73
N VAL A 280 1.57 -11.03 48.97
CA VAL A 280 2.06 -10.70 47.63
C VAL A 280 3.51 -10.20 47.69
N ASN A 281 3.84 -9.31 48.62
CA ASN A 281 5.17 -8.71 48.66
C ASN A 281 6.28 -9.62 49.23
N ASN A 282 5.96 -10.63 50.05
CA ASN A 282 6.98 -11.52 50.60
C ASN A 282 7.03 -12.87 49.88
N PHE A 283 5.87 -13.40 49.47
CA PHE A 283 5.81 -14.67 48.75
C PHE A 283 5.67 -14.45 47.23
N GLY A 284 4.73 -13.59 46.83
CA GLY A 284 4.44 -13.34 45.41
C GLY A 284 5.62 -12.77 44.63
N THR A 285 6.19 -11.66 45.07
CA THR A 285 7.34 -11.00 44.42
C THR A 285 8.58 -11.89 44.39
N VAL A 286 8.88 -12.64 45.46
CA VAL A 286 9.99 -13.59 45.49
C VAL A 286 9.78 -14.67 44.43
N LYS A 287 8.59 -15.26 44.37
CA LYS A 287 8.27 -16.28 43.37
C LYS A 287 8.26 -15.74 41.95
N LEU A 288 7.75 -14.53 41.74
CA LEU A 288 7.76 -13.85 40.45
C LEU A 288 9.19 -13.53 40.01
N ASN A 289 10.05 -13.07 40.93
CA ASN A 289 11.46 -12.80 40.64
C ASN A 289 12.23 -14.08 40.32
N GLU A 290 11.97 -15.20 41.01
CA GLU A 290 12.54 -16.51 40.64
C GLU A 290 12.14 -16.94 39.23
N LEU A 291 10.86 -16.75 38.86
CA LEU A 291 10.38 -17.08 37.52
C LEU A 291 10.96 -16.16 36.46
N LEU A 292 11.04 -14.85 36.73
CA LEU A 292 11.65 -13.87 35.83
C LEU A 292 13.13 -14.17 35.62
N ASP A 293 13.89 -14.44 36.68
CA ASP A 293 15.30 -14.80 36.61
C ASP A 293 15.51 -16.08 35.78
N GLN A 294 14.68 -17.11 35.99
CA GLN A 294 14.74 -18.34 35.19
C GLN A 294 14.44 -18.13 33.70
N GLN A 295 13.49 -17.26 33.36
CA GLN A 295 13.18 -16.95 31.95
C GLN A 295 14.31 -16.14 31.32
N LEU A 296 14.77 -15.08 31.98
CA LEU A 296 15.84 -14.20 31.47
C LEU A 296 17.18 -14.94 31.37
N ALA A 297 17.51 -15.84 32.30
CA ALA A 297 18.74 -16.62 32.26
C ALA A 297 18.76 -17.66 31.11
N ASN A 298 17.60 -18.11 30.65
CA ASN A 298 17.46 -19.03 29.53
C ASN A 298 17.28 -18.32 28.18
N ALA A 299 17.10 -17.00 28.17
CA ALA A 299 16.91 -16.23 26.95
C ALA A 299 18.21 -16.23 26.12
N THR A 300 18.10 -16.71 24.89
CA THR A 300 19.21 -16.72 23.93
C THR A 300 18.73 -16.13 22.61
N CYS A 301 19.53 -15.25 22.01
CA CYS A 301 19.25 -14.70 20.69
C CYS A 301 20.15 -15.36 19.64
N GLU A 302 19.56 -16.16 18.74
CA GLU A 302 20.30 -16.69 17.59
C GLU A 302 20.53 -15.61 16.53
N ASN A 303 21.64 -15.71 15.79
CA ASN A 303 21.93 -14.82 14.68
C ASN A 303 21.04 -15.14 13.47
N VAL A 304 19.93 -14.41 13.36
CA VAL A 304 19.04 -14.44 12.19
C VAL A 304 19.50 -13.39 11.18
N HIS A 305 19.86 -13.85 9.98
CA HIS A 305 20.21 -12.96 8.88
C HIS A 305 18.95 -12.34 8.27
N ASP A 306 19.01 -11.05 7.95
CA ASP A 306 17.96 -10.36 7.21
C ASP A 306 17.81 -10.98 5.81
N SER A 307 16.58 -11.37 5.45
CA SER A 307 16.28 -11.87 4.11
C SER A 307 16.53 -10.77 3.08
N GLN A 308 17.33 -11.06 2.05
CA GLN A 308 17.51 -10.13 0.94
C GLN A 308 16.21 -10.03 0.14
N TYR A 309 15.76 -8.79 -0.08
CA TYR A 309 14.59 -8.51 -0.89
C TYR A 309 14.94 -8.69 -2.38
N GLU A 310 14.42 -9.75 -3.01
CA GLU A 310 14.61 -10.04 -4.44
C GLU A 310 13.45 -9.46 -5.26
N ASP A 311 13.71 -8.40 -6.03
CA ASP A 311 12.71 -7.78 -6.92
C ASP A 311 12.83 -8.19 -8.39
N PHE A 312 13.91 -8.89 -8.75
CA PHE A 312 14.25 -9.26 -10.12
C PHE A 312 14.00 -10.73 -10.43
N THR A 313 13.20 -11.01 -11.46
CA THR A 313 12.96 -12.39 -11.93
C THR A 313 13.89 -12.74 -13.12
N LEU A 314 15.06 -13.32 -12.80
CA LEU A 314 16.08 -13.66 -13.80
C LEU A 314 15.57 -14.60 -14.90
N TRP A 315 14.82 -15.65 -14.53
CA TRP A 315 14.37 -16.68 -15.47
C TRP A 315 13.47 -16.13 -16.57
N THR A 316 12.48 -15.30 -16.22
CA THR A 316 11.52 -14.74 -17.18
C THR A 316 12.22 -13.81 -18.17
N THR A 317 13.13 -12.98 -17.67
CA THR A 317 13.96 -12.06 -18.45
C THR A 317 14.86 -12.81 -19.43
N ALA A 318 15.52 -13.89 -18.96
CA ALA A 318 16.40 -14.71 -19.79
C ALA A 318 15.62 -15.43 -20.91
N VAL A 319 14.46 -16.00 -20.60
CA VAL A 319 13.60 -16.69 -21.59
C VAL A 319 13.06 -15.71 -22.63
N ALA A 320 12.57 -14.54 -22.23
CA ALA A 320 12.05 -13.53 -23.14
C ALA A 320 13.14 -12.94 -24.06
N GLY A 321 14.34 -12.69 -23.50
CA GLY A 321 15.50 -12.25 -24.26
C GLY A 321 15.97 -13.31 -25.26
N GLY A 322 16.07 -14.58 -24.83
CA GLY A 322 16.43 -15.70 -25.69
C GLY A 322 15.43 -15.92 -26.84
N GLY A 323 14.12 -15.84 -26.56
CA GLY A 323 13.07 -15.92 -27.57
C GLY A 323 13.14 -14.80 -28.61
N SER A 324 13.45 -13.58 -28.17
CA SER A 324 13.62 -12.42 -29.06
C SER A 324 14.80 -12.61 -30.02
N LEU A 325 15.94 -13.09 -29.53
CA LEU A 325 17.11 -13.39 -30.36
C LEU A 325 16.83 -14.51 -31.36
N LEU A 326 16.11 -15.55 -30.94
CA LEU A 326 15.75 -16.68 -31.81
C LEU A 326 14.83 -16.24 -32.95
N LEU A 327 13.82 -15.40 -32.69
CA LEU A 327 12.93 -14.86 -33.72
C LEU A 327 13.69 -14.04 -34.78
N ILE A 328 14.71 -13.30 -34.36
CA ILE A 328 15.53 -12.48 -35.27
C ILE A 328 16.47 -13.35 -36.08
N PHE A 329 17.02 -14.39 -35.46
CA PHE A 329 17.81 -15.39 -36.18
C PHE A 329 16.96 -16.07 -37.26
N ILE A 330 15.71 -16.43 -36.94
CA ILE A 330 14.76 -16.96 -37.93
C ILE A 330 14.51 -15.95 -39.05
N ILE A 331 14.22 -14.68 -38.73
CA ILE A 331 14.01 -13.63 -39.75
C ILE A 331 15.24 -13.50 -40.65
N PHE A 332 16.45 -13.45 -40.07
CA PHE A 332 17.70 -13.33 -40.81
C PHE A 332 17.96 -14.51 -41.76
N PHE A 333 17.65 -15.74 -41.33
CA PHE A 333 17.82 -16.93 -42.17
C PHE A 333 16.75 -17.08 -43.26
N ILE A 334 15.52 -16.59 -43.01
CA ILE A 334 14.43 -16.61 -43.99
C ILE A 334 14.56 -15.47 -45.00
N MET A 335 15.21 -14.34 -44.64
CA MET A 335 15.48 -13.26 -45.58
C MET A 335 16.23 -13.80 -46.81
N PRO A 336 15.69 -13.66 -48.03
CA PRO A 336 16.37 -14.12 -49.22
C PRO A 336 17.71 -13.40 -49.32
N LYS A 337 18.80 -14.15 -49.24
CA LYS A 337 20.17 -13.65 -49.45
C LYS A 337 20.15 -12.99 -50.83
N GLU A 338 20.41 -11.69 -50.91
CA GLU A 338 20.58 -10.98 -52.17
C GLU A 338 21.62 -11.73 -53.00
N ARG A 339 21.18 -12.62 -53.88
CA ARG A 339 22.01 -13.06 -54.99
C ARG A 339 22.14 -11.82 -55.85
N LYS A 340 23.34 -11.20 -55.85
CA LYS A 340 23.78 -10.32 -56.93
C LYS A 340 23.49 -11.04 -58.24
N LYS A 341 22.34 -10.75 -58.85
CA LYS A 341 22.08 -11.09 -60.22
C LYS A 341 22.73 -9.96 -60.99
N ASP A 342 23.79 -10.29 -61.72
CA ASP A 342 24.44 -9.36 -62.65
C ASP A 342 23.37 -8.64 -63.47
N ASP A 343 23.26 -7.32 -63.28
CA ASP A 343 22.48 -6.39 -64.10
C ASP A 343 23.11 -6.21 -65.51
N ARG A 344 23.61 -7.29 -66.11
CA ARG A 344 24.22 -7.28 -67.45
C ARG A 344 23.39 -7.94 -68.54
N SER A 345 22.15 -8.37 -68.27
CA SER A 345 21.35 -9.11 -69.27
C SER A 345 19.95 -8.57 -69.56
N ILE A 346 19.56 -7.39 -69.04
CA ILE A 346 18.22 -6.82 -69.33
C ILE A 346 18.28 -5.48 -70.08
N ASP A 347 19.40 -4.76 -70.10
CA ASP A 347 19.55 -3.51 -70.86
C ASP A 347 20.01 -3.68 -72.32
N SER A 348 20.27 -4.91 -72.81
CA SER A 348 20.81 -5.15 -74.16
C SER A 348 19.77 -5.59 -75.20
N LEU A 349 18.46 -5.49 -74.93
CA LEU A 349 17.41 -6.00 -75.83
C LEU A 349 16.38 -4.96 -76.30
N THR A 350 16.60 -3.66 -76.08
CA THR A 350 15.60 -2.63 -76.44
C THR A 350 16.06 -1.55 -77.43
N TYR A 351 17.31 -1.56 -77.91
CA TYR A 351 17.73 -0.75 -79.08
C TYR A 351 18.89 -1.47 -79.80
N PRO A 352 18.62 -2.20 -80.90
CA PRO A 352 18.59 -1.57 -82.22
C PRO A 352 17.55 -2.23 -83.14
N MET A 353 16.31 -1.74 -83.15
CA MET A 353 15.31 -2.19 -84.12
C MET A 353 14.43 -1.04 -84.64
N ILE A 354 14.99 0.17 -84.69
CA ILE A 354 14.32 1.34 -85.30
C ILE A 354 15.01 1.80 -86.60
N GLU A 355 16.13 1.21 -87.02
CA GLU A 355 16.87 1.68 -88.21
C GLU A 355 16.77 0.77 -89.45
N SER A 356 15.99 -0.33 -89.43
CA SER A 356 15.92 -1.27 -90.57
C SER A 356 14.52 -1.55 -91.13
N MET A 357 13.46 -0.89 -90.68
CA MET A 357 12.08 -1.10 -91.19
C MET A 357 11.55 0.06 -92.06
N GLN A 358 12.37 0.59 -92.98
CA GLN A 358 11.89 1.44 -94.08
C GLN A 358 11.81 0.72 -95.44
N SER A 359 12.07 -0.59 -95.51
CA SER A 359 11.94 -1.33 -96.76
C SER A 359 11.40 -2.74 -96.54
N LEU A 360 10.08 -2.92 -96.74
CA LEU A 360 9.51 -3.87 -97.70
C LEU A 360 8.01 -4.10 -97.44
N ASN A 361 7.23 -3.83 -98.47
CA ASN A 361 5.84 -4.25 -98.67
C ASN A 361 5.70 -5.77 -98.75
N LYS A 362 4.80 -6.38 -97.95
CA LYS A 362 3.73 -7.35 -98.34
C LYS A 362 3.25 -8.20 -97.14
N PRO A 363 2.00 -8.72 -97.18
CA PRO A 363 1.26 -9.08 -95.99
C PRO A 363 1.58 -10.51 -95.54
N LEU A 364 1.76 -10.72 -94.24
CA LEU A 364 1.73 -12.06 -93.65
C LEU A 364 0.74 -12.12 -92.49
N ASN A 365 -0.07 -13.17 -92.52
CA ASN A 365 -1.27 -13.41 -91.75
C ASN A 365 -1.10 -13.32 -90.23
N LEU A 366 -2.07 -12.64 -89.59
CA LEU A 366 -2.43 -12.85 -88.19
C LEU A 366 -2.83 -14.32 -87.99
N ARG A 367 -2.01 -15.09 -87.29
CA ARG A 367 -2.46 -16.15 -86.39
C ARG A 367 -1.33 -16.51 -85.44
N ASN A 368 -1.64 -16.41 -84.15
CA ASN A 368 -0.86 -16.86 -82.98
C ASN A 368 0.27 -15.92 -82.52
N ILE A 369 -0.12 -14.81 -81.90
CA ILE A 369 0.68 -14.23 -80.81
C ILE A 369 -0.16 -14.41 -79.55
N GLU A 370 0.19 -15.42 -78.76
CA GLU A 370 -0.29 -15.56 -77.38
C GLU A 370 0.26 -14.38 -76.57
N LEU A 371 -0.62 -13.63 -75.91
CA LEU A 371 -0.21 -12.67 -74.89
C LEU A 371 0.53 -13.41 -73.77
N PRO A 372 1.62 -12.87 -73.21
CA PRO A 372 2.26 -13.48 -72.06
C PRO A 372 1.26 -13.52 -70.90
N THR A 373 1.04 -14.74 -70.43
CA THR A 373 0.22 -15.11 -69.29
C THR A 373 0.62 -14.31 -68.04
N GLN A 374 -0.38 -13.75 -67.35
CA GLN A 374 -0.18 -13.18 -66.03
C GLN A 374 0.32 -14.26 -65.07
N VAL A 375 1.62 -14.22 -64.75
CA VAL A 375 2.20 -15.09 -63.72
C VAL A 375 1.56 -14.74 -62.38
N HIS A 376 0.69 -15.62 -61.89
CA HIS A 376 0.18 -15.57 -60.52
C HIS A 376 1.34 -15.79 -59.55
N LYS A 377 1.99 -14.71 -59.11
CA LYS A 377 2.98 -14.75 -58.03
C LYS A 377 2.35 -15.37 -56.79
N THR A 378 3.01 -16.37 -56.21
CA THR A 378 2.57 -17.00 -54.95
C THR A 378 2.56 -15.97 -53.81
N ILE A 379 1.77 -16.21 -52.76
CA ILE A 379 1.64 -15.30 -51.60
C ILE A 379 3.02 -14.99 -50.99
N TRP A 380 3.92 -15.98 -50.95
CA TRP A 380 5.29 -15.84 -50.48
C TRP A 380 6.15 -14.93 -51.36
N GLU A 381 6.03 -15.01 -52.69
CA GLU A 381 6.74 -14.11 -53.62
C GLU A 381 6.23 -12.67 -53.56
N LYS A 382 4.95 -12.46 -53.21
CA LYS A 382 4.40 -11.12 -52.93
C LYS A 382 4.89 -10.54 -51.61
N PHE A 383 5.22 -11.39 -50.64
CA PHE A 383 5.69 -10.99 -49.31
C PHE A 383 7.16 -10.56 -49.30
N TRP A 384 8.03 -11.30 -50.01
CA TRP A 384 9.48 -11.06 -50.09
C TRP A 384 9.92 -10.24 -51.32
N ARG A 385 9.04 -9.37 -51.81
CA ARG A 385 9.33 -8.51 -52.98
C ARG A 385 10.29 -7.37 -52.63
N THR A 386 11.12 -6.95 -53.58
CA THR A 386 12.16 -5.91 -53.44
C THR A 386 11.92 -4.66 -54.31
N ASP A 387 10.73 -4.53 -54.90
CA ASP A 387 10.33 -3.41 -55.75
C ASP A 387 9.80 -2.21 -54.94
N SER A 388 9.27 -1.18 -55.61
CA SER A 388 8.76 0.05 -54.97
C SER A 388 7.61 -0.18 -53.98
N GLU A 389 6.99 -1.37 -53.99
CA GLU A 389 5.93 -1.79 -53.06
C GLU A 389 6.44 -2.83 -52.04
N ALA A 390 7.75 -2.96 -51.88
CA ALA A 390 8.38 -3.79 -50.86
C ALA A 390 7.98 -3.36 -49.43
N SER A 391 8.02 -4.31 -48.50
CA SER A 391 7.94 -4.00 -47.08
C SER A 391 9.16 -3.19 -46.63
N MET A 392 9.07 -2.54 -45.45
CA MET A 392 10.22 -1.81 -44.90
C MET A 392 11.40 -2.75 -44.62
N LEU A 393 11.11 -4.02 -44.33
CA LEU A 393 12.12 -5.08 -44.19
C LEU A 393 12.87 -5.39 -45.50
N MET A 394 12.24 -5.24 -46.67
CA MET A 394 12.80 -5.63 -47.97
C MET A 394 13.21 -4.46 -48.86
N THR A 395 12.87 -3.23 -48.50
CA THR A 395 13.05 -2.09 -49.40
C THR A 395 14.55 -1.80 -49.66
N PRO A 396 14.98 -1.67 -50.94
CA PRO A 396 16.38 -1.43 -51.27
C PRO A 396 16.89 -0.07 -50.75
N ARG A 397 16.00 0.86 -50.43
CA ARG A 397 16.32 2.21 -49.95
C ARG A 397 16.91 2.24 -48.53
N LEU A 398 16.69 1.20 -47.74
CA LEU A 398 17.20 1.10 -46.37
C LEU A 398 18.46 0.23 -46.32
N SER A 399 19.41 0.55 -45.45
CA SER A 399 20.57 -0.30 -45.20
C SER A 399 20.15 -1.62 -44.56
N ILE A 400 20.88 -2.70 -44.83
CA ILE A 400 20.64 -4.03 -44.22
C ILE A 400 20.66 -3.93 -42.69
N PHE A 401 21.56 -3.10 -42.14
CA PHE A 401 21.62 -2.84 -40.71
C PHE A 401 20.28 -2.31 -40.17
N THR A 402 19.70 -1.28 -40.79
CA THR A 402 18.42 -0.70 -40.36
C THR A 402 17.26 -1.71 -40.47
N ARG A 403 17.25 -2.52 -41.54
CA ARG A 403 16.23 -3.54 -41.81
C ARG A 403 16.12 -4.58 -40.68
N ILE A 404 17.25 -5.00 -40.11
CA ILE A 404 17.33 -6.02 -39.05
C ILE A 404 17.29 -5.40 -37.66
N PHE A 405 17.94 -4.26 -37.47
CA PHE A 405 18.10 -3.62 -36.17
C PHE A 405 16.76 -3.11 -35.61
N MET A 406 15.88 -2.56 -36.44
CA MET A 406 14.57 -2.06 -35.97
C MET A 406 13.68 -3.18 -35.39
N PRO A 407 13.45 -4.32 -36.07
CA PRO A 407 12.76 -5.47 -35.47
C PRO A 407 13.43 -5.98 -34.19
N LEU A 408 14.77 -5.99 -34.13
CA LEU A 408 15.52 -6.38 -32.93
C LEU A 408 15.19 -5.47 -31.74
N LEU A 409 15.19 -4.15 -31.93
CA LEU A 409 14.84 -3.22 -30.87
C LEU A 409 13.38 -3.37 -30.40
N ILE A 410 12.45 -3.62 -31.32
CA ILE A 410 11.04 -3.88 -30.98
C ILE A 410 10.91 -5.16 -30.15
N LEU A 411 11.59 -6.25 -30.54
CA LEU A 411 11.54 -7.52 -29.82
C LEU A 411 12.23 -7.43 -28.44
N ILE A 412 13.37 -6.74 -28.35
CA ILE A 412 14.00 -6.41 -27.06
C ILE A 412 13.01 -5.67 -26.16
N ASN A 413 12.29 -4.68 -26.69
CA ASN A 413 11.32 -3.94 -25.89
C ASN A 413 10.17 -4.84 -25.40
N ILE A 414 9.68 -5.76 -26.23
CA ILE A 414 8.71 -6.79 -25.80
C ILE A 414 9.27 -7.62 -24.65
N ALA A 415 10.54 -8.05 -24.74
CA ALA A 415 11.17 -8.84 -23.68
C ALA A 415 11.30 -8.06 -22.36
N VAL A 416 11.65 -6.76 -22.42
CA VAL A 416 11.73 -5.91 -21.23
C VAL A 416 10.34 -5.68 -20.63
N PHE A 417 9.28 -5.51 -21.44
CA PHE A 417 7.91 -5.45 -20.92
C PHE A 417 7.48 -6.75 -20.23
N ILE A 418 7.85 -7.92 -20.77
CA ILE A 418 7.56 -9.20 -20.13
C ILE A 418 8.27 -9.29 -18.77
N SER A 419 9.57 -8.95 -18.73
CA SER A 419 10.38 -8.92 -17.51
C SER A 419 9.81 -7.96 -16.45
N SER A 420 9.37 -6.78 -16.89
CA SER A 420 8.74 -5.78 -16.04
C SER A 420 7.43 -6.29 -15.43
N ASN A 421 6.55 -6.86 -16.24
CA ASN A 421 5.23 -7.31 -15.81
C ASN A 421 5.26 -8.57 -14.93
N THR A 422 6.34 -9.35 -14.98
CA THR A 422 6.57 -10.51 -14.11
C THR A 422 7.32 -10.16 -12.82
N GLY A 423 8.04 -9.03 -12.79
CA GLY A 423 8.71 -8.52 -11.60
C GLY A 423 7.76 -7.86 -10.59
N ILE A 424 8.29 -7.59 -9.40
CA ILE A 424 7.57 -6.78 -8.40
C ILE A 424 7.65 -5.31 -8.86
N GLY A 425 6.50 -4.64 -8.90
CA GLY A 425 6.39 -3.24 -9.28
C GLY A 425 6.71 -2.30 -8.12
N ALA A 426 6.08 -2.52 -6.97
CA ALA A 426 6.33 -1.73 -5.77
C ALA A 426 6.05 -2.52 -4.49
N SER A 427 6.64 -2.13 -3.37
CA SER A 427 6.39 -2.76 -2.06
C SER A 427 6.29 -1.73 -0.94
N VAL A 428 5.41 -1.97 0.02
CA VAL A 428 5.22 -1.08 1.18
C VAL A 428 6.08 -1.56 2.34
N PHE A 429 6.88 -0.67 2.90
CA PHE A 429 7.74 -0.92 4.05
C PHE A 429 7.42 0.03 5.19
N ALA A 430 7.58 -0.45 6.42
CA ALA A 430 7.58 0.38 7.62
C ALA A 430 8.96 0.32 8.29
N LYS A 431 9.46 1.45 8.79
CA LYS A 431 10.63 1.51 9.69
C LYS A 431 10.27 2.29 10.94
N ILE A 432 10.82 1.84 12.06
CA ILE A 432 10.86 2.61 13.29
C ILE A 432 12.26 3.20 13.43
N PHE A 433 12.35 4.51 13.63
CA PHE A 433 13.58 5.25 13.91
C PHE A 433 13.65 5.58 15.40
N MET A 434 14.76 5.22 16.03
CA MET A 434 15.09 5.45 17.44
C MET A 434 16.49 6.06 17.49
N GLY A 435 16.57 7.39 17.57
CA GLY A 435 17.82 8.13 17.39
C GLY A 435 18.48 7.80 16.05
N ASP A 436 19.73 7.33 16.10
CA ASP A 436 20.51 6.94 14.91
C ASP A 436 20.20 5.52 14.40
N LYS A 437 19.51 4.69 15.20
CA LYS A 437 19.17 3.32 14.83
C LYS A 437 17.78 3.25 14.21
N HIS A 438 17.62 2.38 13.22
CA HIS A 438 16.31 2.08 12.65
C HIS A 438 16.10 0.56 12.56
N VAL A 439 14.86 0.14 12.73
CA VAL A 439 14.42 -1.25 12.57
C VAL A 439 13.46 -1.31 11.40
N ALA A 440 13.82 -2.08 10.38
CA ALA A 440 13.02 -2.28 9.17
C ALA A 440 12.12 -3.50 9.30
N PHE A 441 10.83 -3.30 9.07
CA PHE A 441 9.88 -4.40 9.00
C PHE A 441 9.95 -5.07 7.62
N PRO A 442 9.60 -6.38 7.52
CA PRO A 442 9.40 -7.02 6.23
C PRO A 442 8.32 -6.28 5.41
N SER A 443 8.28 -6.53 4.10
CA SER A 443 7.28 -5.88 3.24
C SER A 443 5.87 -6.20 3.74
N ILE A 444 5.08 -5.15 3.98
CA ILE A 444 3.69 -5.29 4.42
C ILE A 444 2.83 -5.83 3.29
N MET A 445 3.15 -5.39 2.06
CA MET A 445 2.47 -5.78 0.83
C MET A 445 3.37 -5.56 -0.38
N ASP A 446 3.36 -6.51 -1.31
CA ASP A 446 4.08 -6.44 -2.59
C ASP A 446 3.09 -6.33 -3.76
N PHE A 447 3.29 -5.34 -4.61
CA PHE A 447 2.47 -5.03 -5.79
C PHE A 447 3.20 -5.42 -7.07
N GLY A 448 2.83 -6.56 -7.64
CA GLY A 448 3.13 -6.90 -9.02
C GLY A 448 1.93 -6.58 -9.93
N LEU A 449 2.14 -6.24 -11.20
CA LEU A 449 1.05 -5.82 -12.11
C LEU A 449 -0.10 -6.84 -12.16
N ILE A 450 0.22 -8.13 -12.28
CA ILE A 450 -0.78 -9.21 -12.38
C ILE A 450 -1.49 -9.43 -11.04
N ASN A 451 -0.75 -9.34 -9.92
CA ASN A 451 -1.32 -9.46 -8.58
C ASN A 451 -2.27 -8.30 -8.32
N SER A 452 -1.86 -7.06 -8.62
CA SER A 452 -2.69 -5.86 -8.51
C SER A 452 -3.98 -5.98 -9.31
N ILE A 453 -3.95 -6.44 -10.57
CA ILE A 453 -5.17 -6.65 -11.38
C ILE A 453 -6.12 -7.65 -10.70
N ARG A 454 -5.59 -8.77 -10.21
CA ARG A 454 -6.37 -9.82 -9.54
C ARG A 454 -6.96 -9.32 -8.21
N ASP A 455 -6.17 -8.61 -7.45
CA ASP A 455 -6.53 -8.11 -6.13
C ASP A 455 -7.56 -6.99 -6.24
N MET A 456 -7.39 -6.07 -7.20
CA MET A 456 -8.41 -5.07 -7.56
C MET A 456 -9.72 -5.71 -8.05
N TRP A 457 -9.64 -6.81 -8.81
CA TRP A 457 -10.82 -7.55 -9.25
C TRP A 457 -11.57 -8.18 -8.07
N LYS A 458 -10.83 -8.78 -7.12
CA LYS A 458 -11.39 -9.33 -5.88
C LYS A 458 -11.98 -8.23 -4.97
N ALA A 459 -11.34 -7.07 -4.93
CA ALA A 459 -11.80 -5.88 -4.22
C ALA A 459 -13.06 -5.23 -4.85
N LYS A 460 -13.56 -5.77 -5.98
CA LYS A 460 -14.70 -5.24 -6.76
C LYS A 460 -14.45 -3.86 -7.41
N THR A 461 -13.19 -3.42 -7.45
CA THR A 461 -12.72 -2.23 -8.18
C THR A 461 -12.54 -2.52 -9.67
N TYR A 462 -13.63 -2.93 -10.32
CA TYR A 462 -13.58 -3.46 -11.69
C TYR A 462 -13.07 -2.43 -12.71
N ALA A 463 -13.39 -1.14 -12.53
CA ALA A 463 -13.01 -0.11 -13.49
C ALA A 463 -11.48 0.08 -13.51
N LEU A 464 -10.85 0.18 -12.33
CA LEU A 464 -9.40 0.31 -12.22
C LEU A 464 -8.68 -0.96 -12.70
N SER A 465 -9.18 -2.14 -12.32
CA SER A 465 -8.61 -3.43 -12.77
C SER A 465 -8.61 -3.55 -14.30
N ILE A 466 -9.74 -3.21 -14.97
CA ILE A 466 -9.84 -3.22 -16.43
C ILE A 466 -8.94 -2.15 -17.05
N LEU A 467 -8.91 -0.94 -16.48
CA LEU A 467 -8.09 0.15 -16.99
C LEU A 467 -6.61 -0.23 -17.00
N ILE A 468 -6.08 -0.76 -15.90
CA ILE A 468 -4.68 -1.20 -15.78
C ILE A 468 -4.42 -2.40 -16.69
N ALA A 469 -5.32 -3.39 -16.72
CA ALA A 469 -5.18 -4.55 -17.60
C ALA A 469 -5.12 -4.16 -19.09
N VAL A 470 -5.93 -3.21 -19.52
CA VAL A 470 -5.95 -2.76 -20.93
C VAL A 470 -4.76 -1.84 -21.21
N MET A 471 -4.53 -0.81 -20.41
CA MET A 471 -3.57 0.25 -20.73
C MET A 471 -2.12 -0.13 -20.43
N SER A 472 -1.88 -1.02 -19.46
CA SER A 472 -0.54 -1.39 -19.01
C SER A 472 -0.15 -2.82 -19.35
N CYS A 473 -1.11 -3.71 -19.62
CA CYS A 473 -0.84 -5.06 -20.12
C CYS A 473 -1.15 -5.19 -21.60
N ALA A 474 -2.41 -5.07 -22.04
CA ALA A 474 -2.75 -5.35 -23.43
C ALA A 474 -2.18 -4.33 -24.43
N TRP A 475 -2.22 -3.04 -24.10
CA TRP A 475 -1.88 -1.95 -25.02
C TRP A 475 -0.39 -1.91 -25.40
N PRO A 476 0.59 -2.00 -24.48
CA PRO A 476 2.02 -1.98 -24.84
C PRO A 476 2.40 -3.10 -25.82
N TYR A 477 1.93 -4.33 -25.58
CA TYR A 477 2.19 -5.45 -26.49
C TYR A 477 1.49 -5.28 -27.83
N THR A 478 0.23 -4.84 -27.83
CA THR A 478 -0.52 -4.57 -29.06
C THR A 478 0.19 -3.52 -29.91
N LYS A 479 0.65 -2.43 -29.29
CA LYS A 479 1.43 -1.38 -29.97
C LYS A 479 2.69 -1.94 -30.62
N LEU A 480 3.51 -2.70 -29.89
CA LEU A 480 4.77 -3.25 -30.40
C LEU A 480 4.54 -4.29 -31.51
N ILE A 481 3.53 -5.14 -31.36
CA ILE A 481 3.15 -6.12 -32.40
C ILE A 481 2.65 -5.41 -33.65
N MET A 482 1.83 -4.36 -33.52
CA MET A 482 1.37 -3.57 -34.66
C MET A 482 2.53 -2.84 -35.34
N MET A 483 3.47 -2.28 -34.60
CA MET A 483 4.69 -1.68 -35.16
C MET A 483 5.52 -2.70 -35.95
N LEU A 484 5.70 -3.91 -35.43
CA LEU A 484 6.38 -5.00 -36.13
C LEU A 484 5.60 -5.43 -37.39
N THR A 485 4.28 -5.52 -37.30
CA THR A 485 3.40 -5.87 -38.42
C THR A 485 3.51 -4.85 -39.55
N VAL A 486 3.52 -3.55 -39.22
CA VAL A 486 3.71 -2.47 -40.19
C VAL A 486 5.10 -2.52 -40.85
N TRP A 487 6.12 -3.01 -40.15
CA TRP A 487 7.48 -3.18 -40.69
C TRP A 487 7.58 -4.29 -41.74
N ILE A 488 6.89 -5.41 -41.48
CA ILE A 488 7.03 -6.64 -42.28
C ILE A 488 6.04 -6.66 -43.47
N LEU A 489 4.87 -6.04 -43.35
CA LEU A 489 3.85 -6.13 -44.40
C LEU A 489 4.22 -5.35 -45.68
N PRO A 490 4.06 -5.95 -46.88
CA PRO A 490 4.33 -5.31 -48.17
C PRO A 490 3.21 -4.34 -48.59
N GLY A 491 3.53 -3.46 -49.54
CA GLY A 491 2.66 -2.41 -50.07
C GLY A 491 1.24 -2.84 -50.49
N PRO A 492 1.00 -4.01 -51.12
CA PRO A 492 -0.34 -4.43 -51.53
C PRO A 492 -1.31 -4.68 -50.36
N ILE A 493 -0.78 -5.03 -49.19
CA ILE A 493 -1.59 -5.25 -47.98
C ILE A 493 -1.69 -3.92 -47.21
N MET A 494 -0.59 -3.19 -47.13
CA MET A 494 -0.46 -1.93 -46.39
C MET A 494 0.11 -0.82 -47.28
N ASN A 495 -0.77 -0.07 -47.94
CA ASN A 495 -0.38 1.09 -48.74
C ASN A 495 0.37 2.14 -47.87
N ALA A 496 1.29 2.89 -48.48
CA ALA A 496 2.11 3.90 -47.79
C ALA A 496 1.28 4.90 -46.95
N LYS A 497 0.17 5.42 -47.49
CA LYS A 497 -0.75 6.32 -46.74
C LYS A 497 -1.35 5.66 -45.50
N ARG A 498 -1.74 4.38 -45.60
CA ARG A 498 -2.32 3.62 -44.47
C ARG A 498 -1.26 3.32 -43.42
N ARG A 499 -0.06 2.92 -43.85
CA ARG A 499 1.10 2.72 -42.98
C ARG A 499 1.41 3.99 -42.17
N GLU A 500 1.53 5.14 -42.84
CA GLU A 500 1.80 6.41 -42.16
C GLU A 500 0.68 6.76 -41.16
N THR A 501 -0.59 6.58 -41.55
CA THR A 501 -1.73 6.84 -40.67
C THR A 501 -1.71 5.97 -39.42
N TRP A 502 -1.47 4.65 -39.58
CA TRP A 502 -1.36 3.74 -38.45
C TRP A 502 -0.19 4.08 -37.54
N LEU A 503 0.97 4.43 -38.10
CA LEU A 503 2.12 4.85 -37.31
C LEU A 503 1.86 6.15 -36.54
N LYS A 504 1.21 7.15 -37.15
CA LYS A 504 0.77 8.38 -36.47
C LYS A 504 -0.18 8.07 -35.29
N VAL A 505 -1.13 7.16 -35.48
CA VAL A 505 -2.08 6.75 -34.43
C VAL A 505 -1.36 6.00 -33.30
N LEU A 506 -0.50 5.03 -33.63
CA LEU A 506 0.28 4.26 -32.65
C LEU A 506 1.23 5.14 -31.84
N ASP A 507 1.80 6.16 -32.47
CA ASP A 507 2.68 7.12 -31.83
C ASP A 507 1.89 8.01 -30.84
N ALA A 508 0.80 8.62 -31.29
CA ALA A 508 -0.05 9.47 -30.45
C ALA A 508 -0.70 8.74 -29.27
N LEU A 509 -1.07 7.46 -29.45
CA LEU A 509 -1.66 6.64 -28.40
C LEU A 509 -0.61 5.94 -27.52
N GLY A 510 0.69 6.07 -27.81
CA GLY A 510 1.74 5.40 -27.04
C GLY A 510 1.82 5.86 -25.58
N LYS A 511 1.45 7.12 -25.28
CA LYS A 511 1.46 7.69 -23.93
C LYS A 511 0.53 7.02 -22.93
N TRP A 512 -0.53 6.34 -23.41
CA TRP A 512 -1.50 5.66 -22.54
C TRP A 512 -0.90 4.48 -21.77
N SER A 513 0.26 3.98 -22.18
CA SER A 513 1.02 3.00 -21.38
C SER A 513 1.56 3.55 -20.07
N LEU A 514 1.55 4.88 -19.85
CA LEU A 514 1.98 5.52 -18.60
C LEU A 514 0.86 5.65 -17.55
N VAL A 515 -0.36 5.19 -17.81
CA VAL A 515 -1.50 5.29 -16.87
C VAL A 515 -1.12 4.70 -15.50
N ASP A 516 -0.60 3.48 -15.48
CA ASP A 516 -0.17 2.79 -14.25
C ASP A 516 1.03 3.47 -13.60
N SER A 517 1.94 4.05 -14.40
CA SER A 517 3.06 4.81 -13.85
C SER A 517 2.60 6.02 -13.03
N PHE A 518 1.56 6.72 -13.48
CA PHE A 518 0.96 7.81 -12.71
C PHE A 518 0.21 7.31 -11.47
N VAL A 519 -0.53 6.21 -11.56
CA VAL A 519 -1.21 5.62 -10.39
C VAL A 519 -0.18 5.23 -9.31
N MET A 520 0.96 4.65 -9.71
CA MET A 520 2.03 4.32 -8.78
C MET A 520 2.68 5.56 -8.14
N ILE A 521 2.86 6.65 -8.88
CA ILE A 521 3.32 7.94 -8.34
C ILE A 521 2.34 8.47 -7.28
N LEU A 522 1.04 8.37 -7.53
CA LEU A 522 0.01 8.74 -6.56
C LEU A 522 0.10 7.88 -5.31
N MET A 523 0.30 6.56 -5.45
CA MET A 523 0.47 5.65 -4.32
C MET A 523 1.72 5.97 -3.49
N LEU A 524 2.87 6.22 -4.13
CA LEU A 524 4.12 6.62 -3.46
C LEU A 524 3.90 7.79 -2.50
N ILE A 525 3.17 8.80 -2.95
CA ILE A 525 2.92 10.01 -2.17
C ILE A 525 1.78 9.83 -1.18
N ALA A 526 0.74 9.06 -1.54
CA ALA A 526 -0.40 8.80 -0.67
C ALA A 526 -0.03 7.98 0.57
N PHE A 527 0.86 6.98 0.41
CA PHE A 527 1.28 6.09 1.49
C PHE A 527 2.53 6.56 2.25
N ASN A 528 3.06 7.74 1.93
CA ASN A 528 4.13 8.33 2.71
C ASN A 528 3.59 8.94 4.00
N PHE A 529 3.82 8.27 5.14
CA PHE A 529 3.46 8.76 6.47
C PHE A 529 4.64 8.72 7.41
N ASP A 530 4.89 9.86 8.03
CA ASP A 530 5.83 9.99 9.13
C ASP A 530 5.04 10.32 10.39
N VAL A 531 5.00 9.36 11.32
CA VAL A 531 4.38 9.52 12.64
C VAL A 531 5.48 9.71 13.66
N TYR A 532 5.51 10.86 14.31
CA TYR A 532 6.47 11.19 15.37
C TYR A 532 5.77 11.10 16.73
N PHE A 533 6.35 10.33 17.65
CA PHE A 533 5.90 10.30 19.04
C PHE A 533 6.49 11.47 19.81
N PRO A 534 5.71 12.14 20.68
CA PRO A 534 6.22 13.26 21.46
C PRO A 534 7.19 12.77 22.55
N ILE A 535 8.23 13.55 22.79
CA ILE A 535 9.22 13.28 23.83
C ILE A 535 8.65 13.73 25.18
N ILE A 536 8.72 12.85 26.18
CA ILE A 536 8.34 13.16 27.57
C ILE A 536 9.58 13.38 28.44
N SER A 537 10.60 12.54 28.27
CA SER A 537 11.86 12.63 29.02
C SER A 537 12.68 13.82 28.56
N GLY A 538 13.10 14.66 29.51
CA GLY A 538 14.03 15.77 29.25
C GLY A 538 15.47 15.35 28.95
N MET A 539 15.75 14.05 28.84
CA MET A 539 17.07 13.49 28.57
C MET A 539 17.20 12.82 27.19
N ILE A 540 16.18 12.93 26.34
CA ILE A 540 16.16 12.41 24.98
C ILE A 540 16.18 13.58 24.00
N ASP A 541 17.09 13.50 23.02
CA ASP A 541 17.32 14.60 22.07
C ASP A 541 16.49 14.45 20.78
N ALA A 542 16.03 13.24 20.43
CA ALA A 542 15.30 12.95 19.19
C ALA A 542 14.05 12.09 19.43
N PRO A 543 12.89 12.43 18.83
CA PRO A 543 11.68 11.63 18.98
C PRO A 543 11.76 10.33 18.19
N VAL A 544 11.12 9.27 18.71
CA VAL A 544 10.89 8.05 17.94
C VAL A 544 9.90 8.34 16.82
N SER A 545 10.19 7.87 15.62
CA SER A 545 9.28 8.00 14.48
C SER A 545 9.02 6.68 13.77
N VAL A 546 7.80 6.52 13.26
CA VAL A 546 7.41 5.43 12.36
C VAL A 546 7.25 6.04 10.99
N HIS A 547 8.09 5.62 10.04
CA HIS A 547 7.95 6.03 8.65
C HIS A 547 7.36 4.86 7.85
N LEU A 548 6.37 5.16 7.03
CA LEU A 548 5.80 4.26 6.03
C LEU A 548 6.14 4.83 4.67
N TRP A 549 6.76 4.04 3.79
CA TRP A 549 7.02 4.43 2.40
C TRP A 549 6.77 3.28 1.44
N VAL A 550 6.70 3.63 0.16
CA VAL A 550 6.60 2.67 -0.94
C VAL A 550 7.94 2.62 -1.66
N TYR A 551 8.48 1.43 -1.84
CA TYR A 551 9.70 1.18 -2.61
C TYR A 551 9.32 0.84 -4.06
N PRO A 552 9.67 1.67 -5.06
CA PRO A 552 9.48 1.33 -6.46
C PRO A 552 10.56 0.35 -6.91
N ALA A 553 10.15 -0.88 -7.12
CA ALA A 553 11.01 -2.02 -7.41
C ALA A 553 11.38 -2.10 -8.90
N TYR A 554 12.22 -3.08 -9.24
CA TYR A 554 12.70 -3.33 -10.61
C TYR A 554 11.58 -3.32 -11.69
N GLY A 555 10.43 -3.93 -11.40
CA GLY A 555 9.32 -4.03 -12.35
C GLY A 555 8.80 -2.66 -12.78
N PHE A 556 8.69 -1.71 -11.86
CA PHE A 556 8.23 -0.35 -12.15
C PHE A 556 9.24 0.44 -12.98
N LEU A 557 10.53 0.39 -12.61
CA LEU A 557 11.58 1.08 -13.36
C LEU A 557 11.63 0.61 -14.82
N THR A 558 11.61 -0.71 -15.01
CA THR A 558 11.67 -1.30 -16.36
C THR A 558 10.40 -1.03 -17.16
N LEU A 559 9.21 -0.97 -16.53
CA LEU A 559 7.96 -0.57 -17.18
C LEU A 559 8.09 0.83 -17.80
N MET A 560 8.60 1.78 -17.02
CA MET A 560 8.77 3.16 -17.46
C MET A 560 9.82 3.28 -18.56
N LEU A 561 10.98 2.63 -18.40
CA LEU A 561 12.04 2.60 -19.40
C LEU A 561 11.54 1.99 -20.73
N SER A 562 10.83 0.86 -20.68
CA SER A 562 10.23 0.22 -21.85
C SER A 562 9.21 1.11 -22.54
N THR A 563 8.42 1.85 -21.78
CA THR A 563 7.42 2.78 -22.32
C THR A 563 8.08 3.97 -23.03
N VAL A 564 9.08 4.59 -22.40
CA VAL A 564 9.88 5.67 -23.02
C VAL A 564 10.59 5.16 -24.27
N PHE A 565 11.18 3.97 -24.20
CA PHE A 565 11.83 3.33 -25.33
C PHE A 565 10.84 3.02 -26.46
N SER A 566 9.63 2.58 -26.13
CA SER A 566 8.55 2.31 -27.09
C SER A 566 8.09 3.58 -27.81
N LEU A 567 8.01 4.71 -27.09
CA LEU A 567 7.72 6.02 -27.68
C LEU A 567 8.84 6.45 -28.63
N ALA A 568 10.10 6.37 -28.20
CA ALA A 568 11.24 6.68 -29.06
C ALA A 568 11.26 5.83 -30.35
N LEU A 569 10.97 4.52 -30.22
CA LEU A 569 10.90 3.62 -31.38
C LEU A 569 9.78 4.00 -32.35
N SER A 570 8.60 4.44 -31.89
CA SER A 570 7.52 4.86 -32.79
C SER A 570 7.89 6.12 -33.60
N HIS A 571 8.59 7.08 -32.99
CA HIS A 571 9.13 8.27 -33.68
C HIS A 571 10.11 7.90 -34.79
N ILE A 572 11.09 7.04 -34.45
CA ILE A 572 12.12 6.58 -35.38
C ILE A 572 11.48 5.80 -36.54
N LEU A 573 10.53 4.90 -36.22
CA LEU A 573 9.82 4.08 -37.20
C LEU A 573 9.03 4.95 -38.20
N LEU A 574 8.33 5.97 -37.71
CA LEU A 574 7.57 6.90 -38.54
C LEU A 574 8.48 7.77 -39.41
N ALA A 575 9.62 8.24 -38.88
CA ALA A 575 10.60 8.99 -39.64
C ALA A 575 11.21 8.15 -40.77
N ILE A 576 11.57 6.89 -40.49
CA ILE A 576 12.07 5.93 -41.48
C ILE A 576 11.01 5.65 -42.55
N ALA A 577 9.75 5.39 -42.15
CA ALA A 577 8.66 5.14 -43.08
C ALA A 577 8.45 6.33 -44.03
N ARG A 578 8.44 7.57 -43.51
CA ARG A 578 8.32 8.80 -44.31
C ARG A 578 9.49 8.96 -45.29
N TYR A 579 10.71 8.61 -44.89
CA TYR A 579 11.89 8.64 -45.76
C TYR A 579 11.85 7.57 -46.85
N ALA A 580 11.43 6.35 -46.50
CA ALA A 580 11.33 5.24 -47.44
C ALA A 580 10.22 5.44 -48.48
N ASP A 581 9.09 6.04 -48.08
CA ASP A 581 7.88 6.14 -48.90
C ASP A 581 7.79 7.38 -49.77
N ASN A 582 8.43 8.49 -49.35
CA ASN A 582 8.35 9.75 -50.08
C ASN A 582 9.69 10.08 -50.75
N PRO A 583 9.86 9.79 -52.06
CA PRO A 583 11.09 10.09 -52.79
C PRO A 583 11.21 11.59 -53.03
N GLY A 584 12.33 12.18 -52.62
CA GLY A 584 12.89 13.44 -53.16
C GLY A 584 11.91 14.57 -53.46
N TYR A 585 11.49 15.31 -52.42
CA TYR A 585 10.79 16.59 -52.60
C TYR A 585 11.77 17.70 -52.97
N SER A 586 11.48 18.45 -54.04
CA SER A 586 12.15 19.73 -54.28
C SER A 586 11.42 20.83 -53.51
N ASP A 587 12.07 21.36 -52.49
CA ASP A 587 11.59 22.57 -51.78
C ASP A 587 11.93 23.87 -52.55
N GLU A 588 12.12 23.76 -53.88
CA GLU A 588 12.65 24.82 -54.73
C GLU A 588 11.57 25.70 -55.37
N GLY A 589 10.31 25.26 -55.38
CA GLY A 589 9.17 26.01 -55.92
C GLY A 589 8.92 27.36 -55.23
N GLU A 590 8.40 28.34 -55.98
CA GLU A 590 8.14 29.70 -55.46
C GLU A 590 7.20 29.70 -54.24
N ASP A 591 6.16 28.87 -54.24
CA ASP A 591 5.21 28.74 -53.12
C ASP A 591 5.83 28.10 -51.86
N ALA A 592 6.88 27.30 -52.01
CA ALA A 592 7.63 26.76 -50.88
C ALA A 592 8.49 27.84 -50.19
N LYS A 593 8.93 28.86 -50.93
CA LYS A 593 9.77 29.98 -50.43
C LYS A 593 8.96 31.11 -49.78
N LYS A 594 7.67 31.25 -50.10
CA LYS A 594 6.76 32.24 -49.47
C LYS A 594 6.68 32.04 -47.95
N ARG A 595 6.48 33.11 -47.18
CA ARG A 595 6.23 33.03 -45.73
C ARG A 595 4.75 33.21 -45.48
N ILE A 596 4.07 32.13 -45.10
CA ILE A 596 2.62 32.10 -44.88
C ILE A 596 2.39 31.44 -43.53
N SER A 597 1.51 32.02 -42.72
CA SER A 597 1.04 31.43 -41.46
C SER A 597 -0.21 30.60 -41.70
N VAL A 598 -0.53 29.67 -40.80
CA VAL A 598 -1.74 28.84 -40.94
C VAL A 598 -3.00 29.71 -40.88
N ILE A 599 -3.02 30.76 -40.07
CA ILE A 599 -4.14 31.70 -39.97
C ILE A 599 -4.43 32.44 -41.29
N GLN A 600 -3.40 32.77 -42.07
CA GLN A 600 -3.55 33.47 -43.35
C GLN A 600 -4.10 32.60 -44.47
N PHE A 601 -4.05 31.27 -44.32
CA PHE A 601 -4.54 30.32 -45.31
C PHE A 601 -6.00 29.92 -45.09
N SER A 602 -6.56 30.20 -43.90
CA SER A 602 -7.95 29.85 -43.59
C SER A 602 -8.92 30.84 -44.25
N GLU A 603 -9.83 30.32 -45.08
CA GLU A 603 -10.90 31.12 -45.70
C GLU A 603 -11.90 31.66 -44.66
N PHE A 604 -12.08 30.95 -43.54
CA PHE A 604 -13.00 31.33 -42.46
C PHE A 604 -12.27 32.10 -41.34
N ARG A 605 -12.18 33.42 -41.51
CA ARG A 605 -11.47 34.32 -40.58
C ARG A 605 -12.01 34.25 -39.13
N SER A 606 -13.31 34.04 -38.95
CA SER A 606 -13.94 33.89 -37.63
C SER A 606 -13.49 32.62 -36.90
N LEU A 607 -13.51 31.47 -37.58
CA LEU A 607 -13.07 30.18 -37.04
C LEU A 607 -11.59 30.23 -36.60
N SER A 608 -10.76 30.89 -37.40
CA SER A 608 -9.34 31.07 -37.08
C SER A 608 -9.11 31.92 -35.82
N ILE A 609 -9.85 33.02 -35.66
CA ILE A 609 -9.78 33.84 -34.44
C ILE A 609 -10.19 33.01 -33.22
N ILE A 610 -11.26 32.22 -33.34
CA ILE A 610 -11.73 31.33 -32.26
C ILE A 610 -10.63 30.33 -31.87
N ILE A 611 -9.98 29.66 -32.83
CA ILE A 611 -8.89 28.70 -32.54
C ILE A 611 -7.73 29.38 -31.83
N GLY A 612 -7.31 30.57 -32.29
CA GLY A 612 -6.24 31.34 -31.65
C GLY A 612 -6.57 31.69 -30.20
N VAL A 613 -7.81 32.16 -29.94
CA VAL A 613 -8.29 32.46 -28.58
C VAL A 613 -8.34 31.20 -27.71
N LEU A 614 -8.85 30.08 -28.24
CA LEU A 614 -8.91 28.80 -27.52
C LEU A 614 -7.51 28.31 -27.11
N LEU A 615 -6.49 28.47 -27.96
CA LEU A 615 -5.11 28.09 -27.62
C LEU A 615 -4.50 28.96 -26.51
N VAL A 616 -4.76 30.26 -26.52
CA VAL A 616 -4.29 31.18 -25.47
C VAL A 616 -5.01 30.87 -24.14
N ILE A 617 -6.32 30.62 -24.18
CA ILE A 617 -7.09 30.19 -23.00
C ILE A 617 -6.56 28.85 -22.49
N ALA A 618 -6.29 27.87 -23.38
CA ALA A 618 -5.73 26.59 -23.00
C ALA A 618 -4.37 26.73 -22.31
N LEU A 619 -3.49 27.60 -22.81
CA LEU A 619 -2.21 27.87 -22.17
C LEU A 619 -2.40 28.41 -20.75
N GLY A 620 -3.26 29.42 -20.58
CA GLY A 620 -3.56 30.00 -19.26
C GLY A 620 -4.17 28.99 -18.30
N LEU A 621 -5.14 28.19 -18.75
CA LEU A 621 -5.81 27.19 -17.92
C LEU A 621 -4.88 26.02 -17.54
N VAL A 622 -4.02 25.55 -18.45
CA VAL A 622 -3.04 24.50 -18.13
C VAL A 622 -2.02 25.02 -17.12
N SER A 623 -1.42 26.20 -17.35
CA SER A 623 -0.43 26.77 -16.44
C SER A 623 -1.02 27.08 -15.06
N TYR A 624 -2.24 27.60 -15.00
CA TYR A 624 -2.92 27.84 -13.73
C TYR A 624 -3.35 26.53 -13.06
N GLY A 625 -4.00 25.62 -13.79
CA GLY A 625 -4.52 24.36 -13.26
C GLY A 625 -3.45 23.44 -12.69
N ILE A 626 -2.25 23.42 -13.27
CA ILE A 626 -1.10 22.65 -12.76
C ILE A 626 -0.64 23.15 -11.38
N SER A 627 -0.84 24.43 -11.08
CA SER A 627 -0.41 25.08 -9.83
C SER A 627 -1.49 25.08 -8.74
N VAL A 628 -2.71 24.67 -9.07
CA VAL A 628 -3.84 24.62 -8.13
C VAL A 628 -4.04 23.20 -7.63
N ASP A 629 -4.38 23.08 -6.35
CA ASP A 629 -4.76 21.84 -5.68
C ASP A 629 -5.72 21.00 -6.54
N SER A 630 -5.27 19.81 -6.91
CA SER A 630 -5.96 18.92 -7.85
C SER A 630 -6.77 17.86 -7.11
N PHE A 631 -6.23 17.25 -6.06
CA PHE A 631 -6.95 16.24 -5.27
C PHE A 631 -6.50 16.23 -3.82
N SER A 632 -7.31 15.62 -2.96
CA SER A 632 -6.99 15.42 -1.54
C SER A 632 -7.20 13.98 -1.09
N PHE A 633 -6.46 13.58 -0.05
CA PHE A 633 -6.69 12.39 0.74
C PHE A 633 -7.14 12.81 2.14
N ASP A 634 -8.33 12.37 2.52
CA ASP A 634 -8.91 12.57 3.84
C ASP A 634 -8.88 11.21 4.56
N PHE A 635 -8.02 11.07 5.58
CA PHE A 635 -7.96 9.90 6.45
C PHE A 635 -9.12 9.96 7.42
N VAL A 636 -9.99 8.95 7.37
CA VAL A 636 -11.21 8.84 8.19
C VAL A 636 -11.21 7.49 8.91
N GLY A 637 -12.25 7.20 9.68
CA GLY A 637 -12.28 6.03 10.56
C GLY A 637 -11.37 6.17 11.77
N LEU A 638 -11.00 5.06 12.39
CA LEU A 638 -10.23 5.07 13.64
C LEU A 638 -8.85 5.73 13.47
N ILE A 639 -8.19 5.52 12.33
CA ILE A 639 -6.89 6.14 12.05
C ILE A 639 -7.00 7.64 11.81
N GLY A 640 -8.04 8.10 11.09
CA GLY A 640 -8.32 9.54 10.99
C GLY A 640 -8.51 10.18 12.36
N TYR A 641 -9.29 9.52 13.22
CA TYR A 641 -9.49 9.95 14.61
C TYR A 641 -8.19 9.94 15.43
N ALA A 642 -7.36 8.92 15.30
CA ALA A 642 -6.07 8.83 15.99
C ALA A 642 -5.09 9.92 15.53
N LEU A 643 -5.04 10.24 14.22
CA LEU A 643 -4.23 11.33 13.69
C LEU A 643 -4.67 12.68 14.27
N ASP A 644 -5.98 12.91 14.37
CA ASP A 644 -6.55 14.13 14.97
C ASP A 644 -6.16 14.25 16.46
N MET A 645 -6.20 13.14 17.20
CA MET A 645 -5.76 13.09 18.61
C MET A 645 -4.26 13.37 18.80
N LEU A 646 -3.44 13.09 17.80
CA LEU A 646 -1.99 13.36 17.81
C LEU A 646 -1.65 14.75 17.25
N ASP A 647 -2.64 15.61 17.00
CA ASP A 647 -2.49 16.93 16.37
C ASP A 647 -1.76 16.84 15.01
N LYS A 648 -2.08 15.79 14.24
CA LYS A 648 -1.54 15.56 12.90
C LYS A 648 -2.61 15.79 11.83
N PRO A 649 -2.24 16.34 10.65
CA PRO A 649 -3.19 16.60 9.59
C PRO A 649 -3.76 15.28 9.03
N HIS A 650 -5.04 15.05 9.28
CA HIS A 650 -5.79 13.94 8.69
C HIS A 650 -6.24 14.23 7.25
N LYS A 651 -6.09 15.46 6.75
CA LYS A 651 -6.34 15.85 5.35
C LYS A 651 -5.05 16.31 4.68
N LYS A 652 -4.66 15.67 3.57
CA LYS A 652 -3.51 16.05 2.72
C LYS A 652 -4.00 16.45 1.33
N VAL A 653 -3.54 17.59 0.82
CA VAL A 653 -3.96 18.17 -0.47
C VAL A 653 -2.75 18.29 -1.39
N TYR A 654 -2.93 18.01 -2.68
CA TYR A 654 -1.84 17.97 -3.66
C TYR A 654 -2.22 18.62 -4.98
N SER A 655 -1.34 19.47 -5.51
CA SER A 655 -1.33 19.93 -6.91
C SER A 655 -0.41 19.08 -7.79
N VAL A 656 -0.44 19.31 -9.11
CA VAL A 656 0.43 18.60 -10.08
C VAL A 656 1.91 18.93 -9.83
N ILE A 657 2.21 20.17 -9.44
CA ILE A 657 3.57 20.59 -9.10
C ILE A 657 4.02 19.95 -7.78
N ASP A 658 3.13 19.86 -6.78
CA ASP A 658 3.48 19.26 -5.50
C ASP A 658 3.91 17.80 -5.69
N LEU A 659 3.24 17.05 -6.58
CA LEU A 659 3.66 15.68 -6.88
C LEU A 659 5.08 15.62 -7.43
N ALA A 660 5.48 16.56 -8.29
CA ALA A 660 6.85 16.61 -8.82
C ALA A 660 7.90 16.91 -7.75
N ILE A 661 7.57 17.76 -6.78
CA ILE A 661 8.49 18.20 -5.71
C ILE A 661 8.57 17.17 -4.58
N LEU A 662 7.43 16.57 -4.22
CA LEU A 662 7.33 15.64 -3.10
C LEU A 662 7.74 14.22 -3.46
N LEU A 663 7.72 13.82 -4.73
CA LEU A 663 8.08 12.45 -5.15
C LEU A 663 9.42 11.96 -4.55
N PRO A 664 10.54 12.73 -4.61
CA PRO A 664 11.79 12.24 -4.02
C PRO A 664 11.77 12.18 -2.50
N HIS A 665 10.97 13.03 -1.85
CA HIS A 665 10.85 13.06 -0.39
C HIS A 665 9.99 11.91 0.14
N ALA A 666 9.14 11.33 -0.71
CA ALA A 666 8.30 10.18 -0.38
C ALA A 666 9.02 8.82 -0.49
N ALA A 667 10.27 8.81 -0.96
CA ALA A 667 11.07 7.61 -1.12
C ALA A 667 12.20 7.57 -0.11
N GLU A 668 12.51 6.38 0.41
CA GLU A 668 13.61 6.17 1.37
C GLU A 668 14.94 6.75 0.89
N ASN A 669 15.27 6.54 -0.38
CA ASN A 669 16.49 7.04 -1.01
C ASN A 669 16.16 8.05 -2.12
N PRO A 670 16.04 9.36 -1.80
CA PRO A 670 15.60 10.39 -2.75
C PRO A 670 16.45 10.49 -4.02
N ASN A 671 17.73 10.11 -3.93
CA ASN A 671 18.71 10.22 -5.01
C ASN A 671 18.91 8.92 -5.80
N GLN A 672 18.15 7.87 -5.51
CA GLN A 672 18.20 6.64 -6.30
C GLN A 672 17.78 6.93 -7.74
N PHE A 673 18.44 6.26 -8.70
CA PHE A 673 18.19 6.43 -10.13
C PHE A 673 16.70 6.32 -10.47
N THR A 674 16.01 5.30 -9.94
CA THR A 674 14.57 5.08 -10.16
C THR A 674 13.72 6.29 -9.81
N ILE A 675 13.96 6.89 -8.64
CA ILE A 675 13.19 8.02 -8.13
C ILE A 675 13.46 9.27 -8.96
N ARG A 676 14.73 9.60 -9.20
CA ARG A 676 15.11 10.78 -9.99
C ARG A 676 14.70 10.65 -11.46
N PHE A 677 14.79 9.46 -12.04
CA PHE A 677 14.29 9.18 -13.39
C PHE A 677 12.77 9.35 -13.46
N THR A 678 12.03 8.81 -12.49
CA THR A 678 10.57 8.96 -12.41
C THR A 678 10.17 10.42 -12.26
N GLN A 679 10.86 11.16 -11.38
CA GLN A 679 10.66 12.60 -11.19
C GLN A 679 10.89 13.39 -12.48
N ALA A 680 12.02 13.16 -13.15
CA ALA A 680 12.37 13.84 -14.38
C ALA A 680 11.38 13.51 -15.50
N LEU A 681 11.01 12.23 -15.66
CA LEU A 681 10.03 11.84 -16.65
C LEU A 681 8.69 12.50 -16.39
N TYR A 682 8.18 12.46 -15.14
CA TYR A 682 6.93 13.10 -14.74
C TYR A 682 6.92 14.59 -15.08
N ILE A 683 7.96 15.33 -14.67
CA ILE A 683 8.09 16.78 -14.97
C ILE A 683 8.06 17.02 -16.48
N VAL A 684 8.79 16.21 -17.26
CA VAL A 684 8.84 16.36 -18.71
C VAL A 684 7.46 16.10 -19.33
N VAL A 685 6.83 14.97 -19.05
CA VAL A 685 5.62 14.54 -19.79
C VAL A 685 4.32 15.16 -19.28
N ALA A 686 4.23 15.51 -17.98
CA ALA A 686 3.01 16.03 -17.37
C ALA A 686 3.01 17.56 -17.20
N ILE A 687 4.17 18.22 -17.23
CA ILE A 687 4.29 19.68 -17.01
C ILE A 687 4.92 20.38 -18.21
N VAL A 688 6.15 20.03 -18.59
CA VAL A 688 6.92 20.77 -19.61
C VAL A 688 6.36 20.55 -21.01
N VAL A 689 6.15 19.30 -21.44
CA VAL A 689 5.69 18.96 -22.78
C VAL A 689 4.30 19.51 -23.10
N PRO A 690 3.28 19.45 -22.21
CA PRO A 690 1.98 20.06 -22.49
C PRO A 690 2.08 21.57 -22.81
N ILE A 691 2.87 22.32 -22.03
CA ILE A 691 3.10 23.75 -22.24
C ILE A 691 3.85 23.98 -23.55
N LEU A 692 4.94 23.24 -23.78
CA LEU A 692 5.75 23.34 -24.99
C LEU A 692 4.96 22.98 -26.26
N HIS A 693 4.06 22.01 -26.17
CA HIS A 693 3.16 21.64 -27.25
C HIS A 693 2.21 22.78 -27.59
N ILE A 694 1.55 23.41 -26.61
CA ILE A 694 0.67 24.57 -26.83
C ILE A 694 1.44 25.74 -27.44
N ILE A 695 2.65 26.04 -26.95
CA ILE A 695 3.52 27.09 -27.51
C ILE A 695 3.88 26.78 -28.96
N THR A 696 4.25 25.53 -29.27
CA THR A 696 4.56 25.10 -30.65
C THR A 696 3.36 25.27 -31.57
N GLN A 697 2.16 24.94 -31.10
CA GLN A 697 0.91 25.15 -31.84
C GLN A 697 0.62 26.65 -32.07
N LEU A 698 0.83 27.50 -31.07
CA LEU A 698 0.71 28.97 -31.21
C LEU A 698 1.68 29.53 -32.24
N ILE A 699 2.95 29.07 -32.24
CA ILE A 699 3.96 29.48 -33.22
C ILE A 699 3.54 29.03 -34.63
N LEU A 700 3.12 27.78 -34.79
CA LEU A 700 2.62 27.23 -36.06
C LEU A 700 1.43 28.03 -36.59
N PHE A 701 0.55 28.48 -35.69
CA PHE A 701 -0.66 29.19 -36.05
C PHE A 701 -0.43 30.65 -36.45
N PHE A 702 0.33 31.41 -35.65
CA PHE A 702 0.50 32.86 -35.81
C PHE A 702 1.72 33.29 -36.62
N VAL A 703 2.83 32.54 -36.60
CA VAL A 703 4.09 32.98 -37.20
C VAL A 703 4.15 32.59 -38.69
N PRO A 704 4.36 33.55 -39.62
CA PRO A 704 4.48 33.24 -41.04
C PRO A 704 5.84 32.60 -41.34
N MET A 705 5.81 31.34 -41.78
CA MET A 705 7.00 30.52 -41.98
C MET A 705 7.14 30.02 -43.43
N ARG A 706 8.39 29.72 -43.82
CA ARG A 706 8.68 29.00 -45.08
C ARG A 706 8.26 27.53 -44.93
N ARG A 707 7.92 26.85 -46.03
CA ARG A 707 7.41 25.46 -46.00
C ARG A 707 8.33 24.50 -45.24
N LYS A 708 9.65 24.55 -45.46
CA LYS A 708 10.64 23.73 -44.73
C LYS A 708 10.53 23.87 -43.21
N VAL A 709 10.50 25.10 -42.73
CA VAL A 709 10.43 25.41 -41.29
C VAL A 709 9.04 25.06 -40.74
N GLN A 710 7.98 25.38 -41.48
CA GLN A 710 6.61 25.04 -41.09
C GLN A 710 6.41 23.52 -40.96
N ARG A 711 6.98 22.73 -41.89
CA ARG A 711 6.98 21.26 -41.82
C ARG A 711 7.77 20.76 -40.62
N ALA A 712 8.92 21.35 -40.31
CA ALA A 712 9.70 20.99 -39.12
C ALA A 712 8.92 21.25 -37.82
N PHE A 713 8.27 22.41 -37.69
CA PHE A 713 7.40 22.72 -36.54
C PHE A 713 6.17 21.82 -36.45
N TYR A 714 5.56 21.46 -37.60
CA TYR A 714 4.46 20.49 -37.64
C TYR A 714 4.88 19.11 -37.13
N ILE A 715 6.04 18.62 -37.57
CA ILE A 715 6.60 17.33 -37.10
C ILE A 715 6.96 17.43 -35.61
N ALA A 716 7.55 18.54 -35.16
CA ALA A 716 7.84 18.77 -33.75
C ALA A 716 6.56 18.79 -32.89
N ALA A 717 5.48 19.40 -33.39
CA ALA A 717 4.18 19.39 -32.72
C ALA A 717 3.60 17.98 -32.61
N GLU A 718 3.73 17.16 -33.65
CA GLU A 718 3.32 15.74 -33.65
C GLU A 718 4.07 14.96 -32.56
N TYR A 719 5.39 15.15 -32.45
CA TYR A 719 6.21 14.53 -31.41
C TYR A 719 5.83 15.02 -30.01
N LEU A 720 5.69 16.33 -29.82
CA LEU A 720 5.29 16.89 -28.52
C LEU A 720 3.90 16.40 -28.08
N TYR A 721 2.97 16.22 -29.02
CA TYR A 721 1.65 15.67 -28.71
C TYR A 721 1.72 14.20 -28.24
N ALA A 722 2.59 13.39 -28.85
CA ALA A 722 2.80 12.00 -28.45
C ALA A 722 3.38 11.86 -27.03
N TRP A 723 4.11 12.86 -26.54
CA TRP A 723 4.68 12.89 -25.19
C TRP A 723 3.83 13.67 -24.18
N ASN A 724 2.83 14.43 -24.64
CA ASN A 724 1.93 15.19 -23.78
C ASN A 724 1.00 14.25 -23.03
N CYS A 725 1.27 14.02 -21.74
CA CYS A 725 0.55 13.07 -20.90
C CYS A 725 -0.47 13.74 -19.96
N LEU A 726 -0.85 15.00 -20.20
CA LEU A 726 -1.81 15.69 -19.33
C LEU A 726 -3.17 14.98 -19.26
N ASP A 727 -3.65 14.45 -20.40
CA ASP A 727 -4.86 13.63 -20.52
C ASP A 727 -4.73 12.29 -19.79
N VAL A 728 -3.58 11.63 -19.94
CA VAL A 728 -3.27 10.37 -19.25
C VAL A 728 -3.28 10.58 -17.74
N PHE A 729 -2.63 11.63 -17.25
CA PHE A 729 -2.56 11.98 -15.84
C PHE A 729 -3.94 12.27 -15.23
N ILE A 730 -4.79 13.03 -15.94
CA ILE A 730 -6.17 13.32 -15.56
C ILE A 730 -6.98 12.04 -15.35
N ILE A 731 -6.85 11.09 -16.28
CA ILE A 731 -7.57 9.81 -16.20
C ILE A 731 -7.02 8.95 -15.07
N SER A 732 -5.70 8.97 -14.83
CA SER A 732 -5.10 8.29 -13.69
C SER A 732 -5.59 8.85 -12.35
N ILE A 733 -5.71 10.18 -12.19
CA ILE A 733 -6.31 10.77 -10.98
C ILE A 733 -7.77 10.36 -10.84
N LEU A 734 -8.56 10.46 -11.91
CA LEU A 734 -9.98 10.11 -11.85
C LEU A 734 -10.17 8.63 -11.47
N ALA A 735 -9.35 7.74 -12.03
CA ALA A 735 -9.35 6.33 -11.68
C ALA A 735 -8.90 6.09 -10.23
N ALA A 736 -7.85 6.78 -9.77
CA ALA A 736 -7.38 6.69 -8.40
C ALA A 736 -8.43 7.16 -7.39
N VAL A 737 -9.06 8.32 -7.62
CA VAL A 737 -10.06 8.89 -6.70
C VAL A 737 -11.34 8.04 -6.62
N LEU A 738 -11.75 7.40 -7.71
CA LEU A 738 -12.97 6.58 -7.69
C LEU A 738 -12.82 5.27 -6.91
N GLU A 739 -11.61 4.75 -6.75
CA GLU A 739 -11.40 3.35 -6.34
C GLU A 739 -10.42 3.20 -5.13
N ILE A 740 -9.70 4.26 -4.72
CA ILE A 740 -8.72 4.17 -3.62
C ILE A 740 -9.34 3.74 -2.29
N SER A 741 -10.57 4.16 -1.97
CA SER A 741 -11.23 3.75 -0.71
C SER A 741 -11.49 2.24 -0.65
N GLN A 742 -11.97 1.66 -1.75
CA GLN A 742 -12.20 0.22 -1.88
C GLN A 742 -10.89 -0.56 -1.87
N PHE A 743 -9.87 -0.04 -2.55
CA PHE A 743 -8.54 -0.64 -2.57
C PHE A 743 -7.87 -0.59 -1.19
N ALA A 744 -7.96 0.54 -0.49
CA ALA A 744 -7.51 0.72 0.89
C ALA A 744 -8.11 -0.32 1.84
N ALA A 745 -9.44 -0.50 1.79
CA ALA A 745 -10.12 -1.51 2.59
C ALA A 745 -9.63 -2.94 2.28
N PHE A 746 -9.36 -3.25 1.00
CA PHE A 746 -8.80 -4.54 0.62
C PHE A 746 -7.36 -4.74 1.10
N MET A 747 -6.50 -3.72 1.02
CA MET A 747 -5.11 -3.82 1.48
C MET A 747 -4.99 -4.10 2.97
N VAL A 748 -5.91 -3.53 3.76
CA VAL A 748 -6.02 -3.78 5.20
C VAL A 748 -6.52 -5.20 5.46
N GLY A 749 -7.45 -5.67 4.63
CA GLY A 749 -8.01 -7.01 4.69
C GLY A 749 -8.64 -7.31 6.05
N ASP A 750 -8.38 -8.51 6.52
CA ASP A 750 -8.90 -9.11 7.75
C ASP A 750 -8.19 -8.61 9.03
N LYS A 751 -7.11 -7.81 8.89
CA LYS A 751 -6.36 -7.26 10.03
C LYS A 751 -7.22 -6.38 10.94
N CYS A 752 -8.31 -5.82 10.41
CA CYS A 752 -9.21 -4.93 11.15
C CYS A 752 -10.54 -5.60 11.56
N ASP A 753 -10.73 -6.89 11.30
CA ASP A 753 -12.00 -7.58 11.56
C ASP A 753 -12.34 -7.64 13.06
N VAL A 754 -11.32 -7.70 13.92
CA VAL A 754 -11.48 -7.65 15.38
C VAL A 754 -11.79 -6.23 15.86
N ILE A 755 -11.27 -5.20 15.19
CA ILE A 755 -11.37 -3.80 15.64
C ILE A 755 -12.66 -3.13 15.12
N ASN A 756 -13.07 -3.44 13.89
CA ASN A 756 -14.22 -2.82 13.23
C ASN A 756 -15.54 -2.93 14.05
N PRO A 757 -15.88 -4.06 14.70
CA PRO A 757 -17.06 -4.16 15.56
C PRO A 757 -17.00 -3.19 16.75
N ILE A 758 -15.83 -3.05 17.38
CA ILE A 758 -15.60 -2.13 18.50
C ILE A 758 -15.82 -0.68 18.04
N VAL A 759 -15.22 -0.29 16.91
CA VAL A 759 -15.36 1.04 16.32
C VAL A 759 -16.82 1.34 16.01
N LYS A 760 -17.53 0.38 15.39
CA LYS A 760 -18.95 0.51 15.05
C LYS A 760 -19.84 0.64 16.27
N MET A 761 -19.53 -0.01 17.37
CA MET A 761 -20.39 0.03 18.56
C MET A 761 -20.14 1.26 19.42
N PHE A 762 -18.88 1.63 19.62
CA PHE A 762 -18.50 2.60 20.65
C PHE A 762 -18.05 3.96 20.09
N PHE A 763 -17.52 3.99 18.87
CA PHE A 763 -16.93 5.20 18.27
C PHE A 763 -17.74 5.74 17.09
N SER A 764 -18.94 5.19 16.83
CA SER A 764 -19.79 5.55 15.68
C SER A 764 -20.15 7.02 15.55
N ASP A 765 -20.23 7.73 16.68
CA ASP A 765 -20.73 9.11 16.72
C ASP A 765 -19.63 10.17 16.54
N GLU A 766 -18.35 9.76 16.52
CA GLU A 766 -17.22 10.67 16.32
C GLU A 766 -17.24 11.26 14.90
N PRO A 767 -16.97 12.57 14.73
CA PRO A 767 -17.09 13.24 13.42
C PRO A 767 -16.31 12.57 12.29
N LEU A 768 -15.11 12.05 12.57
CA LEU A 768 -14.22 11.39 11.61
C LEU A 768 -14.56 9.91 11.37
N ILE A 769 -15.40 9.30 12.22
CA ILE A 769 -15.83 7.89 12.13
C ILE A 769 -17.28 7.79 11.62
N LYS A 770 -18.05 8.88 11.72
CA LYS A 770 -19.44 8.95 11.28
C LYS A 770 -19.54 8.68 9.77
N GLY A 771 -20.09 7.51 9.43
CA GLY A 771 -20.19 7.02 8.05
C GLY A 771 -19.04 6.10 7.61
N HIS A 772 -17.95 6.07 8.37
CA HIS A 772 -16.72 5.32 8.11
C HIS A 772 -16.35 4.46 9.34
N LYS A 773 -17.20 3.47 9.64
CA LYS A 773 -17.11 2.65 10.87
C LYS A 773 -16.07 1.54 10.77
N THR A 774 -14.86 1.89 10.36
CA THR A 774 -13.75 0.99 10.12
C THR A 774 -12.49 1.50 10.81
N CYS A 775 -11.54 0.61 11.04
CA CYS A 775 -10.25 0.95 11.62
C CYS A 775 -9.40 1.83 10.69
N PHE A 776 -9.41 1.53 9.39
CA PHE A 776 -8.72 2.29 8.35
C PHE A 776 -9.71 2.59 7.22
N ASP A 777 -9.81 3.86 6.81
CA ASP A 777 -10.49 4.25 5.59
C ASP A 777 -9.93 5.60 5.08
N VAL A 778 -9.96 5.78 3.78
CA VAL A 778 -9.40 6.96 3.10
C VAL A 778 -10.38 7.43 2.06
N VAL A 779 -10.87 8.66 2.22
CA VAL A 779 -11.74 9.30 1.24
C VAL A 779 -10.90 10.20 0.36
N THR A 780 -11.03 10.04 -0.94
CA THR A 780 -10.36 10.89 -1.91
C THR A 780 -11.35 11.85 -2.56
N ARG A 781 -10.92 13.09 -2.80
CA ARG A 781 -11.76 14.12 -3.42
C ARG A 781 -11.03 14.80 -4.56
N LEU A 782 -11.76 15.11 -5.63
CA LEU A 782 -11.30 16.01 -6.69
C LEU A 782 -11.47 17.46 -6.23
N GLU A 783 -10.37 18.19 -6.21
CA GLU A 783 -10.34 19.61 -5.86
C GLU A 783 -10.49 20.47 -7.13
N LYS A 784 -10.56 21.80 -6.97
CA LYS A 784 -10.84 22.75 -8.05
C LYS A 784 -9.85 22.65 -9.22
N GLY A 785 -8.58 22.34 -8.94
CA GLY A 785 -7.53 22.20 -9.95
C GLY A 785 -7.83 21.11 -10.97
N SER A 786 -8.36 19.95 -10.55
CA SER A 786 -8.71 18.86 -11.47
C SER A 786 -9.78 19.27 -12.48
N TRP A 787 -10.82 19.98 -12.05
CA TRP A 787 -11.88 20.46 -12.95
C TRP A 787 -11.36 21.48 -13.97
N ILE A 788 -10.44 22.36 -13.55
CA ILE A 788 -9.76 23.31 -14.44
C ILE A 788 -8.92 22.55 -15.48
N LEU A 789 -8.15 21.55 -15.05
CA LEU A 789 -7.31 20.73 -15.91
C LEU A 789 -8.15 19.90 -16.91
N PHE A 790 -9.31 19.39 -16.50
CA PHE A 790 -10.24 18.69 -17.41
C PHE A 790 -10.71 19.61 -18.54
N GLY A 791 -11.17 20.82 -18.18
CA GLY A 791 -11.57 21.84 -19.16
C GLY A 791 -10.41 22.25 -20.07
N ALA A 792 -9.23 22.47 -19.49
CA ALA A 792 -8.02 22.84 -20.22
C ALA A 792 -7.62 21.78 -21.25
N THR A 793 -7.68 20.51 -20.85
CA THR A 793 -7.29 19.37 -21.69
C THR A 793 -8.29 19.12 -22.82
N LEU A 794 -9.59 19.29 -22.55
CA LEU A 794 -10.63 19.20 -23.59
C LEU A 794 -10.43 20.28 -24.66
N ILE A 795 -10.27 21.55 -24.23
CA ILE A 795 -10.02 22.68 -25.14
C ILE A 795 -8.73 22.44 -25.93
N HIS A 796 -7.66 22.03 -25.25
CA HIS A 796 -6.37 21.75 -25.86
C HIS A 796 -6.46 20.66 -26.92
N THR A 797 -7.15 19.56 -26.63
CA THR A 797 -7.28 18.40 -27.54
C THR A 797 -8.08 18.78 -28.79
N ILE A 798 -9.21 19.48 -28.62
CA ILE A 798 -10.03 19.96 -29.74
C ILE A 798 -9.22 20.91 -30.63
N ALA A 799 -8.53 21.89 -30.03
CA ALA A 799 -7.69 22.83 -30.76
C ALA A 799 -6.57 22.11 -31.54
N THR A 800 -5.94 21.12 -30.94
CA THR A 800 -4.87 20.33 -31.55
C THR A 800 -5.38 19.53 -32.76
N ILE A 801 -6.50 18.81 -32.63
CA ILE A 801 -7.05 18.00 -33.73
C ILE A 801 -7.39 18.88 -34.94
N ILE A 802 -7.98 20.05 -34.71
CA ILE A 802 -8.32 20.99 -35.78
C ILE A 802 -7.05 21.55 -36.41
N LEU A 803 -6.12 22.06 -35.60
CA LEU A 803 -4.92 22.72 -36.10
C LEU A 803 -3.98 21.76 -36.84
N SER A 804 -3.82 20.52 -36.38
CA SER A 804 -3.04 19.50 -37.08
C SER A 804 -3.60 19.21 -38.48
N LYS A 805 -4.92 19.03 -38.61
CA LYS A 805 -5.57 18.81 -39.92
C LYS A 805 -5.41 20.00 -40.86
N VAL A 806 -5.58 21.22 -40.36
CA VAL A 806 -5.41 22.43 -41.17
C VAL A 806 -3.95 22.58 -41.61
N SER A 807 -3.01 22.37 -40.71
CA SER A 807 -1.57 22.51 -40.97
C SER A 807 -1.07 21.49 -42.00
N GLU A 808 -1.52 20.24 -41.92
CA GLU A 808 -1.19 19.21 -42.92
C GLU A 808 -1.69 19.60 -44.31
N ARG A 809 -2.92 20.12 -44.42
CA ARG A 809 -3.47 20.61 -45.69
C ARG A 809 -2.69 21.80 -46.25
N VAL A 810 -2.31 22.77 -45.40
CA VAL A 810 -1.51 23.94 -45.81
C VAL A 810 -0.14 23.51 -46.36
N ILE A 811 0.53 22.57 -45.67
CA ILE A 811 1.86 22.09 -46.08
C ILE A 811 1.77 21.33 -47.41
N ASN A 812 0.72 20.52 -47.59
CA ASN A 812 0.48 19.75 -48.82
C ASN A 812 0.03 20.64 -49.99
N ALA A 813 -0.80 21.66 -49.77
CA ALA A 813 -1.21 22.58 -50.83
C ALA A 813 -0.02 23.36 -51.42
N ARG A 814 0.98 23.65 -50.58
CA ARG A 814 2.24 24.32 -50.97
C ARG A 814 3.27 23.37 -51.58
N GLN A 815 2.92 22.11 -51.80
CA GLN A 815 3.80 21.06 -52.31
C GLN A 815 3.88 20.99 -53.84
N GLY A 816 3.01 21.68 -54.57
CA GLY A 816 3.11 21.77 -56.04
C GLY A 816 2.68 20.52 -56.81
N ASP A 817 1.89 19.61 -56.21
CA ASP A 817 1.31 18.49 -56.94
C ASP A 817 0.06 18.92 -57.72
N LEU A 818 0.17 18.85 -59.06
CA LEU A 818 -0.94 18.72 -60.01
C LEU A 818 -1.59 17.33 -59.84
N VAL A 819 -2.40 17.09 -58.81
CA VAL A 819 -3.33 15.93 -58.79
C VAL A 819 -4.67 16.32 -58.17
N ASP A 820 -5.70 16.22 -59.03
CA ASP A 820 -7.13 16.37 -58.83
C ASP A 820 -7.69 17.74 -58.41
N SER A 821 -8.05 18.49 -59.45
CA SER A 821 -8.98 19.63 -59.47
C SER A 821 -10.39 19.33 -58.93
N SER A 822 -10.66 18.11 -58.43
CA SER A 822 -11.94 17.70 -57.83
C SER A 822 -12.01 17.88 -56.31
N VAL A 823 -10.88 18.11 -55.61
CA VAL A 823 -10.86 18.39 -54.15
C VAL A 823 -10.83 19.89 -53.85
N VAL A 824 -10.46 20.70 -54.85
CA VAL A 824 -10.49 22.18 -54.77
C VAL A 824 -11.93 22.71 -54.76
N SER A 825 -12.93 21.91 -55.11
CA SER A 825 -14.33 22.36 -55.24
C SER A 825 -15.15 22.42 -53.94
N PHE A 826 -14.59 22.04 -52.79
CA PHE A 826 -15.20 22.34 -51.48
C PHE A 826 -14.57 23.56 -50.80
N VAL A 827 -13.54 24.13 -51.41
CA VAL A 827 -12.72 25.26 -50.91
C VAL A 827 -12.61 26.31 -52.03
N ARG A 828 -13.71 26.54 -52.75
CA ARG A 828 -13.85 27.69 -53.64
C ARG A 828 -15.25 28.26 -53.54
#